data_AF-A0A8T1FFW8-F1
#
_entry.id   AF-A0A8T1FFW8-F1
#
_cell.length_a   1.000
_cell.length_b   1.000
_cell.length_c   1.000
_cell.angle_alpha   90.00
_cell.angle_beta   90.00
_cell.angle_gamma   90.00
#
_symmetry.space_group_name_H-M   'P 1'
#
loop_
_entity.id
_entity.type
_entity.pdbx_description
1 polymer ?
#
loop_
_entity_poly.entity_id
_entity_poly.type
_entity_poly.pdbx_seq_one_letter_code
_entity_poly.pdbx_strand_id
1 'polypeptide(L)'
;MYDSDYDPKTVNGMVPQPPPARMDFTTFDSPLDFNASGMSFEDQDGRFVAGEQFYNHEMYGSLRKGGAVDFLSMECLGLVAATFTSMLSYQALLVLVQPMYNTQLGLSSSEIVAVERLIQMPMALSFVVGLLSDCYPIMGLRRKGYMILGCIINAVAVFAIAGVSAYLGSDSTASNGIVVLALVLVALASIGCIITYVCVHTRVIEYSQRESLRDRGAIQVSYLIFRRFVSIFTSVLSFLALGTGSEPNISVSTAMIVLGIISILPLPLVFRYWNEEVYSLNTSMKIRSQILWKIMQQKAVWRILAFIWFFTLFLGIKFRDSNSVISQWAGASGDNSLLVKTIQDFVMIGIMLLWRYLFLNRLWPIFFALAPAFQILPNLFVSLMVALDMARDRYFYRVFYSLTYVADGIGLLNTIVPVTEIVQEGSEGALVGLTLTLQRCVNIFVDTNAYGAFQGSNYFSASEVAADSSDARWDVLLSLFLNFALNALAWVGLFFLPSQKLDAQQLRMYGGFTKAASGGILAVCLVLFIYSLVVTLMSLVPSTSCLTLVGADRNSLKLPTAPKTEEVLVVDLTGRLCRSTIKATPSMELKMDFKHLQSPSFDLREADGLPLQTISAIRDAEASVLETGAGQPLYNSEIYGGLRKGGAVKFFSRYCVGLVAATFSSTFAVECLNSTVQPMLKQHFGLTPAQLAASQRLTSMPLILSFLFGLLSDCYPIMGLRRKAYTLLGLVTSVTSIWFLAGLNAYAESFASGTAGTGLAVLVIAFAAFASMGNIIMYVGIHTRVIELSQREPLGLRGSILATYLIFRCVVYIITDACVYAVRLSATSTSSHQTTALIVFGFIIALPVPLICKFWDEKRYSLSTTVKTRGQILWKIMQQKAVWSVLAFQCFFTLFNQISFSGPSLIISVWAGASGDNPFVQQLMYYGATIVTMLVWRYYFMNRPWRSFYAACPLLLIVPQLIVSILVSQDILRDRLFYRLMTLFSSVSFAIGWLSSVVPLTEIIQEGSEGAMVGLTLSLYFLVDIFVQTNSVGLFEGSNFYDVAAVAADTTGARGDVLKALILNYGINALSMFGLFFLPRQKLDTQQLRSYGGYTKCASAAIVTFAVILFLYSFSISIMTFVPGTACIRINGGAGC
;
A
#
# COMPACT_ATOMS: atom_id res chain seq x y z
N MET A 1 -34.50 58.08 36.35
CA MET A 1 -34.93 57.66 37.70
C MET A 1 -33.76 56.89 38.27
N TYR A 2 -33.18 57.34 39.38
CA TYR A 2 -32.13 56.59 40.08
C TYR A 2 -32.74 55.32 40.68
N ASP A 3 -31.97 54.23 40.70
CA ASP A 3 -31.74 53.58 41.99
C ASP A 3 -30.33 52.95 42.02
N SER A 4 -29.81 52.77 43.23
CA SER A 4 -28.42 52.41 43.54
C SER A 4 -28.32 51.08 44.30
N ASP A 5 -27.09 50.66 44.61
CA ASP A 5 -26.71 49.56 45.50
C ASP A 5 -26.88 48.11 44.99
N TYR A 6 -25.79 47.57 44.42
CA TYR A 6 -25.50 46.13 44.50
C TYR A 6 -24.00 45.81 44.42
N ASP A 7 -23.37 45.52 45.56
CA ASP A 7 -22.31 44.50 45.80
C ASP A 7 -21.83 44.59 47.29
N PRO A 8 -21.01 43.69 47.86
CA PRO A 8 -20.77 42.26 47.57
C PRO A 8 -20.89 41.33 48.81
N LYS A 9 -20.57 40.04 48.60
CA LYS A 9 -20.10 39.01 49.55
C LYS A 9 -21.15 38.22 50.36
N THR A 10 -21.36 36.97 49.94
CA THR A 10 -20.79 35.81 50.69
C THR A 10 -20.85 34.54 49.84
N VAL A 11 -19.70 33.86 49.71
CA VAL A 11 -19.59 32.51 49.14
C VAL A 11 -19.23 31.55 50.26
N ASN A 12 -19.96 30.45 50.40
CA ASN A 12 -19.48 29.19 50.99
C ASN A 12 -20.35 28.04 50.45
N GLY A 13 -19.71 26.93 50.07
CA GLY A 13 -20.35 25.89 49.25
C GLY A 13 -20.57 24.55 49.96
N MET A 14 -21.04 23.57 49.18
CA MET A 14 -21.02 22.15 49.54
C MET A 14 -20.53 21.31 48.36
N VAL A 15 -19.71 20.30 48.66
CA VAL A 15 -19.18 19.31 47.71
C VAL A 15 -20.02 18.02 47.82
N PRO A 16 -20.55 17.45 46.71
CA PRO A 16 -21.19 16.15 46.74
C PRO A 16 -20.18 14.99 46.91
N GLN A 17 -20.55 13.99 47.70
CA GLN A 17 -19.74 12.79 47.96
C GLN A 17 -19.75 11.77 46.79
N PRO A 18 -18.76 10.86 46.69
CA PRO A 18 -18.72 9.83 45.66
C PRO A 18 -19.74 8.70 45.90
N PRO A 19 -20.22 8.01 44.84
CA PRO A 19 -21.25 6.99 44.96
C PRO A 19 -20.72 5.63 45.48
N PRO A 20 -21.55 4.85 46.21
CA PRO A 20 -21.19 3.51 46.69
C PRO A 20 -21.23 2.46 45.57
N ALA A 21 -20.59 1.31 45.83
CA ALA A 21 -20.44 0.22 44.86
C ALA A 21 -21.54 -0.85 44.95
N ARG A 22 -21.74 -1.55 43.82
CA ARG A 22 -22.74 -2.60 43.50
C ARG A 22 -24.12 -2.09 43.05
N MET A 23 -24.47 -2.48 41.82
CA MET A 23 -25.86 -2.58 41.34
C MET A 23 -26.07 -4.04 40.93
N ASP A 24 -27.10 -4.67 41.48
CA ASP A 24 -27.60 -5.95 41.00
C ASP A 24 -28.58 -5.72 39.83
N PHE A 25 -28.53 -6.59 38.82
CA PHE A 25 -29.36 -6.49 37.62
C PHE A 25 -30.64 -7.33 37.75
N THR A 26 -31.80 -6.69 37.88
CA THR A 26 -33.10 -7.25 37.43
C THR A 26 -34.15 -6.17 37.18
N THR A 27 -35.07 -6.45 36.26
CA THR A 27 -36.36 -5.76 35.97
C THR A 27 -36.32 -4.26 35.64
N PHE A 28 -36.57 -3.96 34.36
CA PHE A 28 -37.09 -2.65 33.89
C PHE A 28 -38.58 -2.80 33.62
N ASP A 29 -39.42 -2.09 34.38
CA ASP A 29 -40.78 -1.73 33.97
C ASP A 29 -40.80 -0.31 33.41
N SER A 30 -41.69 -0.06 32.45
CA SER A 30 -41.85 1.23 31.76
C SER A 30 -43.08 1.96 32.26
N PRO A 31 -43.02 3.28 32.51
CA PRO A 31 -44.21 4.13 32.53
C PRO A 31 -44.57 4.56 31.09
N LEU A 32 -45.87 4.75 30.87
CA LEU A 32 -46.51 5.18 29.62
C LEU A 32 -46.95 6.66 29.70
N ASP A 33 -47.39 7.16 28.55
CA ASP A 33 -48.25 8.34 28.31
C ASP A 33 -47.68 9.76 28.55
N PHE A 34 -47.65 10.56 27.47
CA PHE A 34 -48.72 11.54 27.20
C PHE A 34 -48.78 11.91 25.70
N ASN A 35 -49.89 12.52 25.27
CA ASN A 35 -50.41 12.47 23.89
C ASN A 35 -50.40 13.84 23.15
N ALA A 36 -50.76 13.83 21.86
CA ALA A 36 -50.87 14.94 20.87
C ALA A 36 -49.55 15.35 20.16
N SER A 37 -49.49 15.55 18.83
CA SER A 37 -50.52 15.44 17.78
C SER A 37 -49.94 15.17 16.37
N GLY A 38 -50.55 14.23 15.63
CA GLY A 38 -50.69 14.27 14.16
C GLY A 38 -49.45 14.31 13.26
N MET A 39 -48.96 13.13 12.83
CA MET A 39 -48.73 12.79 11.42
C MET A 39 -48.38 11.30 11.27
N SER A 40 -48.93 10.65 10.25
CA SER A 40 -48.72 9.23 9.95
C SER A 40 -47.42 8.97 9.18
N PHE A 41 -46.64 7.96 9.57
CA PHE A 41 -45.87 7.13 8.64
C PHE A 41 -45.60 5.73 9.24
N GLU A 42 -45.46 4.75 8.36
CA GLU A 42 -45.41 3.30 8.65
C GLU A 42 -43.99 2.79 9.05
N ASP A 43 -43.91 1.48 9.26
CA ASP A 43 -42.72 0.62 9.40
C ASP A 43 -41.89 0.70 10.70
N GLN A 44 -42.24 -0.20 11.63
CA GLN A 44 -41.45 -0.54 12.81
C GLN A 44 -40.26 -1.48 12.49
N ASP A 45 -39.07 -0.89 12.34
CA ASP A 45 -37.79 -1.47 12.76
C ASP A 45 -36.89 -0.35 13.34
N GLY A 46 -35.79 -0.70 13.99
CA GLY A 46 -34.85 0.24 14.59
C GLY A 46 -34.23 -0.24 15.91
N ARG A 47 -34.55 -1.46 16.39
CA ARG A 47 -33.97 -1.97 17.64
C ARG A 47 -32.45 -2.07 17.46
N PHE A 48 -31.72 -1.26 18.23
CA PHE A 48 -30.27 -0.94 18.16
C PHE A 48 -29.82 0.31 17.35
N VAL A 49 -30.70 1.30 17.11
CA VAL A 49 -30.33 2.71 16.86
C VAL A 49 -30.71 3.55 18.09
N ALA A 50 -29.76 4.19 18.78
CA ALA A 50 -30.02 5.08 19.93
C ALA A 50 -29.89 6.57 19.57
N GLY A 51 -30.78 7.39 20.16
CA GLY A 51 -30.84 8.85 20.00
C GLY A 51 -29.74 9.63 20.73
N GLU A 52 -29.86 10.97 20.72
CA GLU A 52 -28.67 11.84 20.75
C GLU A 52 -28.75 13.04 21.72
N GLN A 53 -29.94 13.54 22.07
CA GLN A 53 -30.18 14.79 22.85
C GLN A 53 -29.50 14.87 24.24
N PHE A 54 -28.83 13.81 24.70
CA PHE A 54 -28.04 13.75 25.94
C PHE A 54 -26.97 14.85 26.06
N TYR A 55 -26.50 15.44 24.96
CA TYR A 55 -25.63 16.64 24.93
C TYR A 55 -25.66 17.36 23.58
N ASN A 56 -25.14 18.59 23.50
CA ASN A 56 -25.11 19.40 22.26
C ASN A 56 -24.16 18.77 21.22
N HIS A 57 -24.67 18.50 20.01
CA HIS A 57 -24.24 17.33 19.26
C HIS A 57 -23.52 17.57 17.92
N GLU A 58 -23.64 18.74 17.31
CA GLU A 58 -23.34 18.97 15.89
C GLU A 58 -21.84 18.94 15.48
N MET A 59 -20.95 18.46 16.35
CA MET A 59 -19.48 18.57 16.28
C MET A 59 -18.77 18.11 17.57
N TYR A 60 -19.37 18.43 18.73
CA TYR A 60 -18.83 18.22 20.08
C TYR A 60 -19.51 17.06 20.82
N GLY A 61 -20.74 16.70 20.44
CA GLY A 61 -21.03 15.34 19.98
C GLY A 61 -20.11 14.95 18.82
N SER A 62 -20.65 14.58 17.66
CA SER A 62 -19.85 14.29 16.45
C SER A 62 -20.66 14.59 15.19
N LEU A 63 -20.37 15.69 14.47
CA LEU A 63 -21.09 16.20 13.27
C LEU A 63 -20.35 17.34 12.52
N ARG A 64 -20.76 17.65 11.28
CA ARG A 64 -21.79 18.67 10.93
C ARG A 64 -22.50 18.34 9.60
N LYS A 65 -23.81 18.16 9.53
CA LYS A 65 -24.66 18.21 8.29
C LYS A 65 -24.19 17.50 6.97
N GLY A 66 -24.23 16.16 6.81
CA GLY A 66 -24.21 15.50 5.46
C GLY A 66 -23.44 14.18 5.11
N GLY A 67 -23.30 13.14 5.94
CA GLY A 67 -22.82 11.78 5.51
C GLY A 67 -21.43 11.55 4.88
N ALA A 68 -21.18 10.46 4.11
CA ALA A 68 -22.15 9.50 3.51
C ALA A 68 -21.69 8.14 2.86
N VAL A 69 -20.62 8.09 2.03
CA VAL A 69 -20.58 7.58 0.61
C VAL A 69 -20.64 6.06 0.21
N ASP A 70 -20.78 5.81 -1.11
CA ASP A 70 -20.38 4.64 -1.98
C ASP A 70 -18.92 4.75 -2.55
N PHE A 71 -18.57 3.94 -3.55
CA PHE A 71 -17.34 3.96 -4.32
C PHE A 71 -17.22 4.99 -5.48
N LEU A 72 -18.05 4.99 -6.55
CA LEU A 72 -17.59 5.48 -7.90
C LEU A 72 -18.62 6.13 -8.88
N SER A 73 -19.61 6.93 -8.50
CA SER A 73 -20.41 7.71 -9.50
C SER A 73 -19.58 8.74 -10.30
N MET A 74 -19.98 9.02 -11.55
CA MET A 74 -19.01 9.28 -12.63
C MET A 74 -18.57 10.75 -12.81
N GLU A 75 -18.14 11.34 -11.71
CA GLU A 75 -17.22 12.49 -11.59
C GLU A 75 -15.89 12.01 -10.94
N CYS A 76 -15.82 10.72 -10.65
CA CYS A 76 -14.83 9.99 -9.89
C CYS A 76 -13.73 9.37 -10.76
N LEU A 77 -12.67 10.12 -11.14
CA LEU A 77 -11.51 9.52 -11.80
C LEU A 77 -10.15 10.19 -11.55
N GLY A 78 -9.03 9.48 -11.77
CA GLY A 78 -7.77 9.61 -11.06
C GLY A 78 -7.45 8.61 -9.89
N LEU A 79 -7.87 8.91 -8.66
CA LEU A 79 -7.56 8.36 -7.31
C LEU A 79 -8.21 7.07 -6.75
N VAL A 80 -7.98 5.91 -7.34
CA VAL A 80 -8.09 4.63 -6.63
C VAL A 80 -6.89 3.87 -7.11
N ALA A 81 -6.87 3.63 -8.42
CA ALA A 81 -5.98 4.24 -9.40
C ALA A 81 -4.98 5.27 -8.81
N ALA A 82 -3.69 5.04 -9.03
CA ALA A 82 -2.81 4.58 -7.94
C ALA A 82 -3.27 3.25 -7.32
N THR A 83 -3.94 2.43 -8.12
CA THR A 83 -4.08 0.99 -7.97
C THR A 83 -2.97 0.26 -8.74
N PHE A 84 -2.21 0.92 -9.64
CA PHE A 84 -2.62 1.03 -11.05
C PHE A 84 -1.46 1.04 -12.07
N THR A 85 -0.97 2.17 -12.57
CA THR A 85 -0.22 3.13 -11.73
C THR A 85 0.71 2.30 -10.83
N SER A 86 0.59 2.31 -9.50
CA SER A 86 1.66 1.93 -8.54
C SER A 86 1.97 0.42 -8.46
N MET A 87 2.05 -0.27 -9.57
CA MET A 87 1.64 -1.65 -9.67
C MET A 87 2.10 -2.21 -11.02
N LEU A 88 1.51 -1.68 -12.08
CA LEU A 88 1.90 -2.01 -13.44
C LEU A 88 3.00 -1.08 -13.92
N SER A 89 2.86 0.22 -13.64
CA SER A 89 4.03 1.03 -13.31
C SER A 89 4.56 0.56 -11.94
N TYR A 90 5.21 -0.59 -11.98
CA TYR A 90 6.20 -1.10 -11.02
C TYR A 90 6.97 -2.31 -11.62
N GLN A 91 6.32 -3.13 -12.43
CA GLN A 91 6.85 -4.44 -12.83
C GLN A 91 7.98 -4.44 -13.90
N ALA A 92 8.93 -3.49 -13.86
CA ALA A 92 10.01 -3.39 -14.88
C ALA A 92 11.53 -3.16 -14.49
N LEU A 93 12.07 -3.23 -13.23
CA LEU A 93 13.54 -3.48 -12.98
C LEU A 93 14.26 -4.21 -11.68
N LEU A 94 14.25 -5.38 -10.89
CA LEU A 94 13.70 -6.74 -10.34
C LEU A 94 13.48 -8.13 -11.06
N VAL A 95 12.29 -8.70 -11.21
CA VAL A 95 12.17 -10.18 -11.38
C VAL A 95 12.45 -10.69 -12.83
N LEU A 96 13.32 -10.04 -13.63
CA LEU A 96 13.44 -10.33 -15.08
C LEU A 96 14.84 -10.34 -15.83
N VAL A 97 16.05 -10.04 -15.26
CA VAL A 97 17.34 -9.99 -16.06
C VAL A 97 18.78 -10.23 -15.43
N GLN A 98 19.06 -10.30 -14.13
CA GLN A 98 20.37 -10.01 -13.46
C GLN A 98 21.74 -10.67 -13.86
N PRO A 99 21.88 -11.84 -14.52
CA PRO A 99 23.03 -12.05 -15.45
C PRO A 99 23.11 -11.37 -16.84
N MET A 100 22.26 -10.39 -17.17
CA MET A 100 22.41 -9.37 -18.23
C MET A 100 23.83 -8.86 -18.49
N TYR A 101 24.39 -7.95 -17.68
CA TYR A 101 24.87 -8.24 -16.34
C TYR A 101 25.79 -9.47 -16.29
N ASN A 102 26.41 -9.84 -17.40
CA ASN A 102 27.71 -10.48 -17.48
C ASN A 102 28.51 -9.70 -18.52
N THR A 103 28.28 -9.93 -19.81
CA THR A 103 28.80 -9.07 -20.88
C THR A 103 28.03 -7.76 -21.05
N GLN A 104 26.77 -7.67 -20.59
CA GLN A 104 25.88 -6.54 -20.92
C GLN A 104 25.57 -5.59 -19.73
N LEU A 105 26.41 -5.65 -18.68
CA LEU A 105 26.81 -4.52 -17.79
C LEU A 105 27.94 -5.01 -16.88
N GLY A 106 27.64 -6.00 -16.03
CA GLY A 106 28.65 -6.82 -15.35
C GLY A 106 28.11 -7.73 -14.24
N LEU A 107 28.63 -8.98 -14.16
CA LEU A 107 28.71 -9.95 -13.03
C LEU A 107 29.64 -11.15 -13.37
N SER A 108 30.02 -11.96 -12.36
CA SER A 108 30.58 -13.33 -12.52
C SER A 108 30.23 -14.31 -11.37
N SER A 109 31.05 -14.47 -10.31
CA SER A 109 30.93 -15.55 -9.28
C SER A 109 30.56 -15.04 -7.86
N SER A 110 31.47 -14.98 -6.87
CA SER A 110 31.29 -14.25 -5.58
C SER A 110 32.66 -13.80 -5.03
N GLU A 111 32.97 -12.77 -4.23
CA GLU A 111 32.41 -11.48 -3.72
C GLU A 111 30.99 -10.94 -4.02
N ILE A 112 30.78 -9.62 -3.82
CA ILE A 112 29.84 -8.67 -4.47
C ILE A 112 30.32 -7.25 -4.05
N VAL A 113 30.68 -6.34 -4.96
CA VAL A 113 31.46 -5.11 -4.58
C VAL A 113 31.14 -3.74 -5.22
N ALA A 114 30.20 -3.56 -6.16
CA ALA A 114 29.94 -2.23 -6.75
C ALA A 114 28.48 -1.70 -6.93
N VAL A 115 27.50 -2.35 -7.60
CA VAL A 115 26.29 -1.65 -8.16
C VAL A 115 24.84 -2.29 -8.03
N GLU A 116 24.53 -3.16 -7.05
CA GLU A 116 23.16 -3.70 -6.73
C GLU A 116 22.75 -4.09 -5.25
N ARG A 117 23.05 -3.34 -4.16
CA ARG A 117 22.36 -3.28 -2.82
C ARG A 117 22.15 -1.85 -2.14
N LEU A 118 21.38 -0.86 -2.67
CA LEU A 118 21.19 0.52 -2.08
C LEU A 118 19.92 1.35 -2.51
N ILE A 119 20.11 2.19 -3.55
CA ILE A 119 19.44 3.42 -4.02
C ILE A 119 18.23 4.01 -3.29
N GLN A 120 17.15 3.26 -3.11
CA GLN A 120 15.75 3.73 -3.32
C GLN A 120 15.14 4.58 -2.17
N MET A 121 15.90 5.58 -1.71
CA MET A 121 15.69 6.41 -0.54
C MET A 121 14.38 7.24 -0.54
N PRO A 122 13.86 7.78 -1.66
CA PRO A 122 12.73 8.71 -1.59
C PRO A 122 11.48 8.11 -0.94
N MET A 123 11.30 6.79 -0.97
CA MET A 123 10.18 6.13 -0.27
C MET A 123 10.24 6.31 1.26
N ALA A 124 11.43 6.27 1.85
CA ALA A 124 11.62 6.53 3.29
C ALA A 124 11.25 7.98 3.68
N LEU A 125 10.97 8.84 2.69
CA LEU A 125 10.54 10.23 2.83
C LEU A 125 9.02 10.39 2.71
N SER A 126 8.30 9.28 2.79
CA SER A 126 6.87 9.15 3.08
C SER A 126 6.29 10.28 3.93
N PHE A 127 6.76 10.42 5.16
CA PHE A 127 6.32 11.50 6.04
C PHE A 127 6.58 12.91 5.49
N VAL A 128 7.67 13.12 4.74
CA VAL A 128 8.10 14.42 4.20
C VAL A 128 7.26 14.85 3.01
N VAL A 129 7.05 13.96 2.04
CA VAL A 129 6.08 14.16 0.96
C VAL A 129 4.71 14.37 1.59
N GLY A 130 4.37 13.50 2.53
CA GLY A 130 3.27 13.60 3.49
C GLY A 130 3.03 14.99 4.08
N LEU A 131 4.10 15.69 4.42
CA LEU A 131 4.09 16.99 5.11
C LEU A 131 4.09 18.18 4.16
N LEU A 132 4.40 18.02 2.86
CA LEU A 132 5.06 19.11 2.11
C LEU A 132 4.18 20.30 1.75
N SER A 133 4.67 21.52 2.03
CA SER A 133 3.80 22.57 2.59
C SER A 133 3.85 23.98 1.93
N ASP A 134 4.67 24.94 2.39
CA ASP A 134 4.28 26.38 2.29
C ASP A 134 5.04 27.30 1.30
N CYS A 135 6.00 26.81 0.48
CA CYS A 135 6.92 27.63 -0.35
C CYS A 135 6.26 28.46 -1.50
N TYR A 136 5.89 27.82 -2.62
CA TYR A 136 4.83 28.27 -3.57
C TYR A 136 3.85 27.04 -3.72
N PRO A 137 2.23 26.77 -3.18
CA PRO A 137 1.14 26.63 -1.94
C PRO A 137 1.81 26.73 -4.34
N ILE A 138 2.03 25.55 -5.20
CA ILE A 138 1.91 25.14 -6.60
C ILE A 138 0.67 25.79 -7.24
N MET A 139 0.96 27.03 -7.67
CA MET A 139 0.17 28.17 -8.14
C MET A 139 -1.17 28.45 -7.44
N GLY A 140 -2.07 27.46 -7.32
CA GLY A 140 -3.48 27.69 -6.97
C GLY A 140 -4.08 26.86 -5.82
N LEU A 141 -3.33 26.33 -4.83
CA LEU A 141 -3.66 25.05 -4.19
C LEU A 141 -3.22 24.80 -2.63
N ARG A 142 -3.95 24.06 -1.72
CA ARG A 142 -3.64 23.33 -0.40
C ARG A 142 -3.85 21.72 -0.29
N ARG A 143 -2.96 20.77 0.04
CA ARG A 143 -2.26 19.77 -0.90
C ARG A 143 -2.96 18.97 -2.04
N LYS A 144 -2.31 18.97 -3.24
CA LYS A 144 -2.29 18.16 -4.50
C LYS A 144 -1.13 18.54 -5.45
N GLY A 145 -0.15 19.36 -5.07
CA GLY A 145 0.89 19.82 -6.00
C GLY A 145 1.92 18.74 -6.30
N TYR A 146 2.31 17.97 -5.30
CA TYR A 146 2.33 16.51 -5.43
C TYR A 146 0.85 16.14 -5.19
N MET A 147 -0.01 15.72 -6.11
CA MET A 147 0.03 15.07 -7.43
C MET A 147 0.41 15.80 -8.74
N ILE A 148 0.34 17.13 -8.94
CA ILE A 148 0.63 17.78 -10.26
C ILE A 148 2.10 17.60 -10.72
N LEU A 149 2.92 16.90 -9.95
CA LEU A 149 4.36 16.95 -10.05
C LEU A 149 4.97 15.86 -10.91
N GLY A 150 4.31 15.60 -12.03
CA GLY A 150 5.09 15.58 -13.23
C GLY A 150 5.73 16.94 -13.51
N CYS A 151 4.91 18.00 -13.56
CA CYS A 151 5.14 19.25 -14.30
C CYS A 151 6.24 20.22 -13.81
N ILE A 152 7.17 19.76 -12.97
CA ILE A 152 8.44 20.45 -12.71
C ILE A 152 9.61 19.48 -12.52
N ILE A 153 9.40 18.15 -12.31
CA ILE A 153 10.48 17.25 -11.85
C ILE A 153 10.44 15.79 -12.37
N ASN A 154 9.99 15.45 -13.61
CA ASN A 154 10.31 14.11 -14.21
C ASN A 154 10.66 13.83 -15.82
N ALA A 155 11.56 14.14 -16.85
CA ALA A 155 12.88 14.72 -17.48
C ALA A 155 14.40 14.20 -17.45
N VAL A 156 15.17 14.02 -16.35
CA VAL A 156 16.48 13.32 -16.18
C VAL A 156 16.45 12.25 -15.02
N ALA A 157 15.67 11.16 -15.20
CA ALA A 157 15.46 9.87 -14.47
C ALA A 157 14.52 8.68 -15.03
N VAL A 158 13.36 8.74 -15.77
CA VAL A 158 12.59 7.57 -16.38
C VAL A 158 12.37 7.45 -17.95
N PHE A 159 13.15 8.11 -18.82
CA PHE A 159 13.14 8.05 -20.30
C PHE A 159 14.52 8.03 -21.08
N ALA A 160 15.66 7.51 -20.56
CA ALA A 160 16.96 7.26 -21.25
C ALA A 160 17.97 6.16 -20.69
N ILE A 161 17.93 4.88 -21.13
CA ILE A 161 18.97 3.79 -21.06
C ILE A 161 18.73 2.78 -22.21
N ALA A 162 19.77 2.13 -22.73
CA ALA A 162 19.81 1.11 -23.81
C ALA A 162 20.19 1.56 -25.24
N GLY A 163 20.49 2.84 -25.46
CA GLY A 163 21.49 3.30 -26.45
C GLY A 163 22.33 4.45 -25.84
N VAL A 164 23.64 4.58 -26.02
CA VAL A 164 24.55 3.91 -26.95
C VAL A 164 25.08 2.58 -26.41
N SER A 165 24.41 1.49 -26.79
CA SER A 165 24.55 0.18 -26.13
C SER A 165 25.72 -0.60 -26.71
N ALA A 166 25.54 -1.36 -27.79
CA ALA A 166 26.62 -2.10 -28.46
C ALA A 166 27.57 -1.19 -29.27
N TYR A 167 28.24 -0.27 -28.58
CA TYR A 167 29.05 0.82 -29.14
C TYR A 167 30.19 0.35 -30.07
N LEU A 168 30.83 -0.77 -29.73
CA LEU A 168 31.87 -1.42 -30.55
C LEU A 168 31.33 -2.65 -31.34
N GLY A 169 30.02 -2.89 -31.34
CA GLY A 169 29.40 -4.10 -31.88
C GLY A 169 29.59 -5.35 -31.01
N SER A 170 30.82 -5.85 -30.90
CA SER A 170 31.15 -7.23 -30.47
C SER A 170 31.05 -7.52 -28.97
N ASP A 171 32.08 -7.18 -28.19
CA ASP A 171 32.43 -7.82 -26.92
C ASP A 171 31.52 -7.55 -25.70
N SER A 172 31.80 -6.54 -24.86
CA SER A 172 31.08 -6.34 -23.60
C SER A 172 31.16 -4.92 -22.98
N THR A 173 30.10 -4.53 -22.25
CA THR A 173 30.07 -3.46 -21.22
C THR A 173 30.35 -2.00 -21.71
N ALA A 174 30.79 -1.08 -20.84
CA ALA A 174 31.25 0.29 -21.20
C ALA A 174 31.99 1.04 -20.05
N SER A 175 31.27 1.72 -19.14
CA SER A 175 31.85 2.52 -18.04
C SER A 175 30.94 2.76 -16.83
N ASN A 176 31.47 3.30 -15.73
CA ASN A 176 30.76 3.45 -14.45
C ASN A 176 29.81 4.67 -14.38
N GLY A 177 29.97 5.67 -15.25
CA GLY A 177 29.30 6.99 -15.19
C GLY A 177 27.77 6.91 -15.27
N ILE A 178 27.19 7.03 -16.46
CA ILE A 178 26.73 5.83 -17.19
C ILE A 178 25.98 4.76 -16.31
N VAL A 179 26.61 3.89 -15.50
CA VAL A 179 25.86 3.02 -14.54
C VAL A 179 25.20 3.83 -13.44
N VAL A 180 25.93 4.72 -12.78
CA VAL A 180 25.40 5.60 -11.71
C VAL A 180 24.30 6.51 -12.27
N LEU A 181 24.43 6.97 -13.51
CA LEU A 181 23.38 7.67 -14.23
C LEU A 181 22.18 6.72 -14.30
N ALA A 182 22.28 5.54 -14.91
CA ALA A 182 21.21 4.54 -14.93
C ALA A 182 20.54 4.31 -13.55
N LEU A 183 21.32 4.31 -12.46
CA LEU A 183 20.87 4.10 -11.08
C LEU A 183 20.28 5.34 -10.35
N VAL A 184 20.75 6.56 -10.63
CA VAL A 184 20.09 7.82 -10.21
C VAL A 184 18.79 7.98 -10.97
N LEU A 185 18.85 7.62 -12.23
CA LEU A 185 17.72 7.66 -13.10
C LEU A 185 16.68 6.67 -12.54
N VAL A 186 17.05 5.43 -12.23
CA VAL A 186 16.28 4.53 -11.34
C VAL A 186 15.71 5.19 -10.05
N ALA A 187 16.48 6.00 -9.33
CA ALA A 187 16.09 6.61 -8.04
C ALA A 187 15.06 7.74 -8.14
N LEU A 188 15.07 8.47 -9.24
CA LEU A 188 14.21 9.64 -9.46
C LEU A 188 13.16 9.34 -10.54
N ALA A 189 13.40 8.30 -11.33
CA ALA A 189 12.38 7.46 -11.89
C ALA A 189 11.45 7.16 -10.75
N SER A 190 12.00 6.74 -9.57
CA SER A 190 11.43 6.67 -8.19
C SER A 190 10.71 7.95 -7.69
N ILE A 191 10.13 8.71 -8.63
CA ILE A 191 8.90 9.51 -8.56
C ILE A 191 7.61 8.95 -9.30
N GLY A 192 7.56 7.98 -10.27
CA GLY A 192 6.28 7.26 -10.71
C GLY A 192 5.98 5.67 -10.96
N CYS A 193 5.95 4.45 -10.25
CA CYS A 193 6.47 3.46 -9.12
C CYS A 193 7.08 3.42 -7.55
N ILE A 194 7.50 4.20 -6.44
CA ILE A 194 7.93 5.50 -5.63
C ILE A 194 7.23 6.93 -5.32
N ILE A 195 6.59 7.85 -6.09
CA ILE A 195 5.47 8.77 -5.61
C ILE A 195 4.03 8.31 -5.98
N THR A 196 3.28 7.63 -5.08
CA THR A 196 2.12 6.71 -5.28
C THR A 196 1.75 5.57 -4.19
N TYR A 197 2.26 5.52 -2.92
CA TYR A 197 1.85 4.85 -1.60
C TYR A 197 1.75 5.71 -0.24
N VAL A 198 2.52 6.81 0.01
CA VAL A 198 2.23 8.17 0.74
C VAL A 198 1.85 9.66 -0.01
N CYS A 199 0.79 10.30 -0.77
CA CYS A 199 -0.78 10.58 -1.09
C CYS A 199 -2.00 9.86 -1.94
N VAL A 200 -2.75 8.79 -1.49
CA VAL A 200 -4.00 8.09 -2.03
C VAL A 200 -4.95 7.29 -1.02
N HIS A 201 -4.67 6.92 0.26
CA HIS A 201 -5.59 6.84 1.53
C HIS A 201 -5.89 8.26 2.66
N THR A 202 -5.89 9.75 2.81
CA THR A 202 -6.22 11.24 2.21
C THR A 202 -7.68 11.85 1.83
N ARG A 203 -8.80 11.39 2.41
CA ARG A 203 -10.22 11.73 2.61
C ARG A 203 -10.89 10.93 3.80
N VAL A 204 -11.52 9.74 3.62
CA VAL A 204 -12.27 8.86 4.62
C VAL A 204 -12.04 9.00 6.14
N ILE A 205 -10.85 8.78 6.71
CA ILE A 205 -10.62 8.94 8.18
C ILE A 205 -10.57 10.42 8.68
N GLU A 206 -10.52 11.44 7.81
CA GLU A 206 -10.95 12.85 8.10
C GLU A 206 -12.33 13.09 7.50
N TYR A 207 -13.10 12.03 7.29
CA TYR A 207 -14.28 12.03 6.46
C TYR A 207 -15.25 10.86 6.75
N SER A 208 -15.54 10.36 7.97
CA SER A 208 -15.25 10.64 9.40
C SER A 208 -15.84 11.86 10.11
N GLN A 209 -16.37 11.65 11.33
CA GLN A 209 -17.04 12.61 12.22
C GLN A 209 -18.34 13.28 11.73
N ARG A 210 -19.38 12.47 11.57
CA ARG A 210 -20.77 12.70 12.06
C ARG A 210 -21.13 11.49 13.00
N GLU A 211 -22.40 11.12 13.23
CA GLU A 211 -22.93 9.70 13.32
C GLU A 211 -22.36 8.72 14.40
N SER A 212 -22.73 7.39 14.42
CA SER A 212 -22.89 6.62 15.71
C SER A 212 -22.81 5.03 15.69
N LEU A 213 -23.72 4.13 16.20
CA LEU A 213 -23.67 2.60 16.30
C LEU A 213 -24.91 1.57 15.87
N ARG A 214 -25.52 0.95 14.75
CA ARG A 214 -25.69 0.53 13.24
C ARG A 214 -26.62 1.14 12.14
N ASP A 215 -27.60 0.31 11.76
CA ASP A 215 -27.95 -0.15 10.39
C ASP A 215 -26.82 -0.27 9.34
N ARG A 216 -26.66 0.76 8.49
CA ARG A 216 -25.56 1.13 7.56
C ARG A 216 -24.61 0.04 6.98
N GLY A 217 -24.33 -0.03 5.67
CA GLY A 217 -24.92 0.67 4.52
C GLY A 217 -24.06 1.71 3.77
N ALA A 218 -22.80 2.00 4.14
CA ALA A 218 -21.97 3.02 3.49
C ALA A 218 -20.75 2.53 2.68
N ILE A 219 -19.54 2.46 3.26
CA ILE A 219 -18.27 2.23 2.54
C ILE A 219 -17.31 1.23 3.24
N GLN A 220 -17.65 -0.09 3.33
CA GLN A 220 -16.80 -1.17 3.93
C GLN A 220 -16.97 -2.65 3.43
N VAL A 221 -17.00 -2.89 2.12
CA VAL A 221 -16.91 -4.19 1.39
C VAL A 221 -16.20 -4.08 0.01
N SER A 222 -16.74 -3.66 -1.15
CA SER A 222 -15.99 -3.85 -2.44
C SER A 222 -15.06 -2.71 -2.90
N TYR A 223 -14.12 -2.22 -2.08
CA TYR A 223 -13.15 -1.16 -2.51
C TYR A 223 -11.67 -1.55 -2.43
N LEU A 224 -11.11 -1.80 -1.24
CA LEU A 224 -9.66 -1.61 -1.01
C LEU A 224 -8.75 -2.42 -1.92
N ILE A 225 -9.20 -3.58 -2.36
CA ILE A 225 -8.34 -4.57 -3.02
C ILE A 225 -8.40 -4.48 -4.55
N PHE A 226 -9.10 -3.47 -5.14
CA PHE A 226 -9.06 -3.08 -6.57
C PHE A 226 -7.71 -3.33 -7.24
N ARG A 227 -6.64 -3.00 -6.54
CA ARG A 227 -5.28 -3.19 -7.00
C ARG A 227 -4.91 -4.63 -7.38
N ARG A 228 -5.44 -5.71 -6.78
CA ARG A 228 -5.15 -7.12 -7.15
C ARG A 228 -5.64 -7.44 -8.55
N PHE A 229 -6.81 -6.92 -8.87
CA PHE A 229 -7.27 -6.75 -10.24
C PHE A 229 -6.20 -6.11 -11.11
N VAL A 230 -5.77 -4.90 -10.80
CA VAL A 230 -4.66 -4.28 -11.55
C VAL A 230 -3.34 -5.06 -11.49
N SER A 231 -3.15 -5.92 -10.50
CA SER A 231 -1.90 -6.63 -10.24
C SER A 231 -1.70 -7.86 -11.14
N ILE A 232 -2.73 -8.39 -11.77
CA ILE A 232 -2.60 -9.56 -12.69
C ILE A 232 -2.81 -9.16 -14.13
N PHE A 233 -3.70 -8.18 -14.31
CA PHE A 233 -3.62 -7.20 -15.38
C PHE A 233 -2.17 -6.65 -15.45
N THR A 234 -1.46 -6.47 -14.34
CA THR A 234 0.00 -6.35 -14.34
C THR A 234 0.71 -7.64 -14.70
N SER A 235 0.50 -8.72 -13.97
CA SER A 235 1.47 -9.82 -13.93
C SER A 235 1.37 -10.88 -15.03
N VAL A 236 0.21 -11.48 -15.29
CA VAL A 236 0.02 -12.37 -16.47
C VAL A 236 0.27 -11.58 -17.77
N LEU A 237 0.32 -10.27 -17.66
CA LEU A 237 0.72 -9.35 -18.70
C LEU A 237 2.24 -9.08 -18.74
N SER A 238 2.94 -8.84 -17.63
CA SER A 238 4.42 -8.86 -17.53
C SER A 238 5.01 -10.16 -18.08
N PHE A 239 4.17 -11.18 -18.08
CA PHE A 239 4.39 -12.51 -18.59
C PHE A 239 4.08 -12.62 -20.10
N LEU A 240 2.91 -12.14 -20.57
CA LEU A 240 2.63 -11.87 -22.00
C LEU A 240 3.81 -11.13 -22.63
N ALA A 241 4.41 -10.25 -21.84
CA ALA A 241 5.73 -9.70 -22.04
C ALA A 241 6.83 -10.74 -22.28
N LEU A 242 7.31 -11.45 -21.27
CA LEU A 242 8.43 -12.40 -21.41
C LEU A 242 8.24 -13.46 -22.52
N GLY A 243 7.00 -13.86 -22.81
CA GLY A 243 6.70 -15.07 -23.59
C GLY A 243 6.62 -16.27 -22.67
N THR A 244 6.97 -17.47 -23.14
CA THR A 244 7.01 -18.68 -22.30
C THR A 244 8.27 -18.68 -21.44
N GLY A 245 9.45 -18.65 -22.05
CA GLY A 245 10.74 -18.72 -21.36
C GLY A 245 11.90 -18.20 -22.23
N SER A 246 12.29 -18.90 -23.28
CA SER A 246 13.50 -18.60 -24.07
C SER A 246 13.26 -17.69 -25.28
N GLU A 247 12.03 -17.52 -25.74
CA GLU A 247 11.72 -16.84 -27.02
C GLU A 247 12.13 -15.35 -27.00
N PRO A 248 12.94 -14.81 -27.93
CA PRO A 248 13.27 -13.38 -28.00
C PRO A 248 12.07 -12.52 -28.43
N ASN A 249 11.10 -12.35 -27.53
CA ASN A 249 9.74 -11.89 -27.86
C ASN A 249 9.69 -10.44 -28.41
N ILE A 250 10.68 -9.59 -28.07
CA ILE A 250 11.18 -8.34 -28.73
C ILE A 250 12.18 -7.61 -27.76
N SER A 251 12.43 -6.27 -27.78
CA SER A 251 13.74 -5.62 -27.47
C SER A 251 14.11 -5.21 -26.02
N VAL A 252 14.80 -4.11 -25.64
CA VAL A 252 14.95 -3.67 -24.22
C VAL A 252 14.75 -2.17 -24.11
N SER A 253 13.51 -1.77 -23.84
CA SER A 253 13.07 -0.42 -24.10
C SER A 253 11.64 -0.15 -23.61
N THR A 254 10.66 -0.96 -23.98
CA THR A 254 9.20 -0.64 -23.94
C THR A 254 8.51 -1.12 -22.67
N ALA A 255 9.08 -2.07 -21.94
CA ALA A 255 8.91 -2.12 -20.49
C ALA A 255 8.99 -0.73 -19.86
N MET A 256 9.83 0.10 -20.47
CA MET A 256 10.08 1.47 -20.09
C MET A 256 9.29 2.43 -20.97
N ILE A 257 9.24 2.32 -22.32
CA ILE A 257 8.44 3.25 -23.16
C ILE A 257 7.03 3.33 -22.67
N VAL A 258 6.52 2.16 -22.35
CA VAL A 258 5.16 2.03 -21.96
C VAL A 258 5.01 2.30 -20.46
N LEU A 259 6.08 2.27 -19.66
CA LEU A 259 6.11 2.95 -18.34
C LEU A 259 6.07 4.47 -18.51
N GLY A 260 6.53 5.00 -19.64
CA GLY A 260 6.20 6.34 -20.10
C GLY A 260 4.71 6.46 -20.37
N ILE A 261 4.22 5.88 -21.47
CA ILE A 261 2.80 5.82 -21.88
C ILE A 261 1.86 5.74 -20.67
N ILE A 262 2.16 4.84 -19.74
CA ILE A 262 1.31 4.47 -18.60
C ILE A 262 1.66 5.21 -17.30
N SER A 263 2.81 5.90 -17.22
CA SER A 263 2.92 7.06 -16.35
C SER A 263 2.17 8.27 -16.88
N ILE A 264 1.77 8.27 -18.14
CA ILE A 264 1.34 9.49 -18.79
C ILE A 264 -0.14 9.48 -19.14
N LEU A 265 -0.76 8.32 -19.25
CA LEU A 265 -2.21 8.15 -19.26
C LEU A 265 -2.84 8.68 -17.96
N PRO A 266 -2.30 8.35 -16.78
CA PRO A 266 -1.67 9.29 -15.87
C PRO A 266 -2.20 10.72 -15.73
N LEU A 267 -2.05 11.48 -16.82
CA LEU A 267 -1.80 12.91 -16.80
C LEU A 267 -2.85 13.80 -17.47
N PRO A 268 -3.09 13.77 -18.80
CA PRO A 268 -3.65 14.92 -19.55
C PRO A 268 -5.04 15.39 -19.10
N LEU A 269 -5.68 14.58 -18.30
CA LEU A 269 -7.10 14.35 -18.27
C LEU A 269 -7.67 15.06 -17.04
N VAL A 270 -7.51 16.40 -16.99
CA VAL A 270 -7.70 17.23 -15.79
C VAL A 270 -8.59 18.49 -15.91
N PHE A 271 -8.56 19.25 -17.01
CA PHE A 271 -9.20 20.60 -17.10
C PHE A 271 -10.75 20.59 -17.26
N ARG A 272 -11.45 19.65 -16.62
CA ARG A 272 -12.90 19.37 -16.72
C ARG A 272 -13.31 18.45 -15.47
N TYR A 273 -12.49 17.38 -15.65
CA TYR A 273 -13.34 15.35 -14.27
C TYR A 273 -13.05 15.00 -12.68
N TRP A 274 -11.91 14.41 -12.27
CA TRP A 274 -11.25 14.58 -10.94
C TRP A 274 -11.52 15.94 -10.26
N ASN A 275 -12.20 16.07 -9.10
CA ASN A 275 -12.61 17.37 -8.53
C ASN A 275 -12.56 17.51 -6.99
N GLU A 276 -12.47 18.75 -6.45
CA GLU A 276 -13.07 19.28 -5.18
C GLU A 276 -12.60 20.72 -4.78
N GLU A 277 -12.21 21.02 -3.53
CA GLU A 277 -12.46 22.35 -2.88
C GLU A 277 -11.25 23.33 -2.67
N VAL A 278 -10.82 24.23 -3.60
CA VAL A 278 -9.72 25.27 -3.43
C VAL A 278 -9.96 26.26 -2.24
N TYR A 279 -9.07 27.26 -2.00
CA TYR A 279 -9.29 28.52 -1.23
C TYR A 279 -8.20 29.56 -1.64
N SER A 280 -7.57 30.34 -0.72
CA SER A 280 -6.77 31.54 -1.09
C SER A 280 -5.49 31.97 -0.28
N LEU A 281 -4.80 31.13 0.54
CA LEU A 281 -3.51 31.51 1.16
C LEU A 281 -2.58 30.32 1.55
N ASN A 282 -1.27 30.59 1.71
CA ASN A 282 -0.26 29.75 2.38
C ASN A 282 -0.34 29.90 3.93
N THR A 283 0.57 29.32 4.74
CA THR A 283 1.02 30.00 5.98
C THR A 283 2.45 29.61 6.44
N SER A 284 2.66 28.46 7.10
CA SER A 284 4.00 28.00 7.49
C SER A 284 4.06 26.52 7.89
N MET A 285 5.10 25.81 7.43
CA MET A 285 5.51 24.46 7.87
C MET A 285 5.49 24.32 9.40
N LYS A 286 5.96 25.36 10.10
CA LYS A 286 6.19 25.36 11.55
C LYS A 286 4.93 25.05 12.35
N ILE A 287 3.82 25.73 12.07
CA ILE A 287 2.57 25.51 12.81
C ILE A 287 1.91 24.17 12.45
N ARG A 288 2.07 23.69 11.21
CA ARG A 288 1.59 22.35 10.80
C ARG A 288 2.33 21.26 11.56
N SER A 289 3.65 21.34 11.64
CA SER A 289 4.49 20.43 12.43
C SER A 289 4.21 20.49 13.93
N GLN A 290 3.94 21.68 14.49
CA GLN A 290 3.56 21.83 15.90
C GLN A 290 2.21 21.19 16.23
N ILE A 291 1.24 21.31 15.33
CA ILE A 291 -0.12 20.83 15.55
C ILE A 291 -0.22 19.32 15.27
N LEU A 292 0.50 18.82 14.25
CA LEU A 292 0.89 17.40 14.10
C LEU A 292 1.45 16.83 15.41
N TRP A 293 2.49 17.48 15.96
CA TRP A 293 3.17 17.02 17.17
C TRP A 293 2.24 16.95 18.37
N LYS A 294 1.27 17.88 18.51
CA LYS A 294 0.27 17.82 19.59
C LYS A 294 -0.61 16.59 19.51
N ILE A 295 -1.12 16.27 18.33
CA ILE A 295 -2.08 15.17 18.19
C ILE A 295 -1.39 13.82 18.11
N MET A 296 -0.17 13.75 17.55
CA MET A 296 0.71 12.59 17.72
C MET A 296 0.84 12.12 19.16
N GLN A 297 0.59 12.97 20.16
CA GLN A 297 0.76 12.63 21.58
C GLN A 297 -0.37 11.84 22.20
N GLN A 298 -1.58 11.75 21.64
CA GLN A 298 -2.81 11.65 22.46
C GLN A 298 -2.99 10.34 23.29
N LYS A 299 -4.02 9.50 23.04
CA LYS A 299 -4.03 8.13 23.61
C LYS A 299 -4.53 7.05 22.69
N ALA A 300 -5.59 7.37 21.96
CA ALA A 300 -5.59 6.92 20.58
C ALA A 300 -4.58 7.71 19.71
N VAL A 301 -3.56 8.35 20.32
CA VAL A 301 -2.17 8.39 19.82
C VAL A 301 -1.09 8.20 20.95
N TRP A 302 -1.30 7.30 21.93
CA TRP A 302 -0.25 6.77 22.86
C TRP A 302 0.04 5.32 22.52
N ARG A 303 -0.63 4.37 23.20
CA ARG A 303 -0.47 2.92 23.01
C ARG A 303 -1.23 2.48 21.75
N ILE A 304 -0.84 3.10 20.65
CA ILE A 304 -1.39 2.95 19.31
C ILE A 304 -0.24 2.72 18.36
N LEU A 305 0.70 3.68 18.18
CA LEU A 305 1.67 3.78 17.07
C LEU A 305 2.77 2.70 17.12
N ALA A 306 2.29 1.47 17.23
CA ALA A 306 2.82 0.43 18.09
C ALA A 306 2.14 -0.90 17.71
N PHE A 307 0.81 -0.98 17.57
CA PHE A 307 0.10 -2.10 16.92
C PHE A 307 0.73 -2.45 15.56
N ILE A 308 0.43 -1.73 14.48
CA ILE A 308 1.06 -1.90 13.17
C ILE A 308 2.58 -1.90 13.28
N TRP A 309 3.24 -1.16 14.18
CA TRP A 309 4.71 -1.30 14.26
C TRP A 309 5.16 -2.70 14.64
N PHE A 310 4.66 -3.17 15.78
CA PHE A 310 4.94 -4.47 16.37
C PHE A 310 4.40 -5.61 15.50
N PHE A 311 3.17 -5.47 15.02
CA PHE A 311 2.45 -6.43 14.22
C PHE A 311 3.09 -6.60 12.85
N THR A 312 3.60 -5.53 12.23
CA THR A 312 4.34 -5.66 10.97
C THR A 312 5.75 -6.19 11.18
N LEU A 313 6.43 -5.78 12.27
CA LEU A 313 7.76 -6.30 12.62
C LEU A 313 7.73 -7.82 12.69
N PHE A 314 6.92 -8.37 13.60
CA PHE A 314 6.92 -9.80 13.89
C PHE A 314 6.38 -10.66 12.74
N LEU A 315 5.50 -10.11 11.91
CA LEU A 315 4.93 -10.82 10.78
C LEU A 315 5.74 -10.76 9.50
N GLY A 316 6.50 -9.68 9.28
CA GLY A 316 7.39 -9.64 8.13
C GLY A 316 8.68 -10.44 8.36
N ILE A 317 9.00 -10.87 9.59
CA ILE A 317 10.11 -11.79 9.85
C ILE A 317 9.78 -13.13 9.21
N LYS A 318 10.65 -13.54 8.26
CA LYS A 318 10.57 -14.80 7.54
C LYS A 318 11.95 -15.34 7.30
N PHE A 319 12.10 -16.64 7.50
CA PHE A 319 13.40 -17.30 7.42
C PHE A 319 13.70 -17.67 5.98
N ARG A 320 14.16 -16.62 5.29
CA ARG A 320 14.58 -16.50 3.90
C ARG A 320 15.02 -17.81 3.26
N ASP A 321 16.14 -18.35 3.71
CA ASP A 321 16.72 -19.54 3.12
C ASP A 321 16.11 -20.83 3.69
N SER A 322 15.47 -20.82 4.86
CA SER A 322 14.86 -22.01 5.46
C SER A 322 13.56 -22.38 4.78
N ASN A 323 12.69 -21.39 4.54
CA ASN A 323 11.57 -21.63 3.64
C ASN A 323 12.09 -21.92 2.21
N SER A 324 13.26 -21.39 1.82
CA SER A 324 13.93 -21.80 0.57
C SER A 324 14.41 -23.25 0.56
N VAL A 325 14.83 -23.83 1.69
CA VAL A 325 15.14 -25.27 1.79
C VAL A 325 13.91 -26.15 1.88
N ILE A 326 12.82 -25.63 2.47
CA ILE A 326 11.46 -26.12 2.21
C ILE A 326 11.06 -25.87 0.74
N SER A 327 12.01 -25.59 -0.17
CA SER A 327 12.24 -26.55 -1.25
C SER A 327 13.61 -26.61 -1.95
N GLN A 328 14.78 -26.59 -1.28
CA GLN A 328 16.08 -26.63 -1.98
C GLN A 328 16.38 -28.01 -2.61
N TRP A 329 16.02 -29.11 -1.92
CA TRP A 329 16.15 -30.49 -2.43
C TRP A 329 15.64 -30.68 -3.87
N ALA A 330 14.60 -30.00 -4.36
CA ALA A 330 13.22 -30.27 -3.99
C ALA A 330 12.26 -29.99 -5.16
N GLY A 331 11.51 -28.86 -5.22
CA GLY A 331 10.59 -28.67 -6.35
C GLY A 331 9.83 -27.39 -6.72
N ALA A 332 9.93 -26.21 -6.08
CA ALA A 332 9.35 -24.99 -6.69
C ALA A 332 10.09 -23.67 -6.34
N SER A 333 11.03 -23.04 -7.07
CA SER A 333 11.57 -22.97 -8.46
C SER A 333 10.69 -23.12 -9.70
N GLY A 334 11.07 -22.59 -10.87
CA GLY A 334 12.32 -21.89 -11.25
C GLY A 334 12.14 -20.80 -12.31
N ASP A 335 10.91 -20.39 -12.53
CA ASP A 335 10.40 -20.01 -13.85
C ASP A 335 10.36 -18.50 -14.19
N ASN A 336 9.69 -18.20 -15.31
CA ASN A 336 9.12 -16.90 -15.67
C ASN A 336 8.07 -16.41 -14.63
N SER A 337 8.20 -15.15 -14.22
CA SER A 337 8.20 -14.76 -12.81
C SER A 337 6.86 -14.43 -12.13
N LEU A 338 5.73 -14.85 -12.72
CA LEU A 338 4.53 -14.00 -12.71
C LEU A 338 3.16 -14.70 -12.61
N LEU A 339 3.10 -16.03 -12.72
CA LEU A 339 1.85 -16.80 -12.58
C LEU A 339 1.49 -17.06 -11.10
N VAL A 340 2.51 -17.19 -10.28
CA VAL A 340 2.44 -17.63 -8.88
C VAL A 340 1.89 -16.49 -8.05
N LYS A 341 2.60 -15.37 -8.12
CA LYS A 341 2.10 -14.00 -8.00
C LYS A 341 0.58 -13.89 -8.22
N THR A 342 0.13 -14.31 -9.40
CA THR A 342 -1.26 -14.21 -9.83
C THR A 342 -2.20 -15.11 -9.05
N ILE A 343 -1.84 -16.34 -8.68
CA ILE A 343 -2.63 -17.16 -7.75
C ILE A 343 -2.74 -16.46 -6.39
N GLN A 344 -1.58 -16.02 -5.92
CA GLN A 344 -1.34 -15.51 -4.59
C GLN A 344 -2.16 -14.20 -4.35
N ASP A 345 -2.49 -13.42 -5.40
CA ASP A 345 -3.47 -12.31 -5.36
C ASP A 345 -4.79 -12.61 -4.63
N PHE A 346 -5.28 -13.84 -4.77
CA PHE A 346 -6.71 -14.11 -4.64
C PHE A 346 -7.14 -14.53 -3.23
N VAL A 347 -6.26 -14.42 -2.24
CA VAL A 347 -6.68 -14.41 -0.83
C VAL A 347 -6.23 -13.14 -0.12
N MET A 348 -5.89 -12.10 -0.87
CA MET A 348 -5.51 -10.81 -0.30
C MET A 348 -6.71 -10.01 0.26
N ILE A 349 -7.64 -10.72 0.87
CA ILE A 349 -9.03 -10.43 1.22
C ILE A 349 -9.54 -11.40 2.33
N GLY A 350 -8.64 -12.11 3.01
CA GLY A 350 -8.88 -13.51 3.38
C GLY A 350 -9.73 -13.88 4.61
N ILE A 351 -10.83 -13.19 4.86
CA ILE A 351 -11.97 -13.75 5.62
C ILE A 351 -13.35 -13.32 5.10
N MET A 352 -13.39 -12.40 4.13
CA MET A 352 -14.40 -11.34 4.12
C MET A 352 -15.79 -11.67 3.57
N LEU A 353 -16.00 -12.90 3.08
CA LEU A 353 -17.34 -13.42 2.81
C LEU A 353 -17.68 -14.69 3.61
N LEU A 354 -16.78 -15.18 4.49
CA LEU A 354 -17.13 -16.12 5.58
C LEU A 354 -17.74 -15.37 6.76
N TRP A 355 -17.18 -14.18 6.98
CA TRP A 355 -17.76 -13.04 7.67
C TRP A 355 -19.14 -12.59 7.14
N ARG A 356 -19.63 -13.11 5.99
CA ARG A 356 -20.85 -12.60 5.33
C ARG A 356 -21.93 -13.66 5.06
N TYR A 357 -23.19 -13.20 5.11
CA TYR A 357 -24.53 -13.76 4.76
C TYR A 357 -25.64 -13.78 5.84
N LEU A 358 -25.40 -14.13 7.14
CA LEU A 358 -26.36 -14.04 8.29
C LEU A 358 -25.96 -13.18 9.55
N PHE A 359 -25.46 -13.73 10.69
CA PHE A 359 -25.70 -13.20 12.08
C PHE A 359 -24.67 -12.27 12.82
N LEU A 360 -23.57 -11.82 12.22
CA LEU A 360 -22.82 -10.59 12.61
C LEU A 360 -21.99 -10.52 13.94
N ASN A 361 -21.67 -11.52 14.81
CA ASN A 361 -21.18 -11.21 16.20
C ASN A 361 -19.89 -11.88 16.80
N ARG A 362 -18.67 -11.24 16.69
CA ARG A 362 -17.45 -11.37 17.59
C ARG A 362 -16.20 -10.45 17.29
N LEU A 363 -16.35 -9.11 17.14
CA LEU A 363 -15.30 -8.06 17.30
C LEU A 363 -14.17 -7.82 16.29
N TRP A 364 -13.65 -6.61 16.40
CA TRP A 364 -12.45 -6.08 15.78
C TRP A 364 -11.38 -5.79 16.88
N PRO A 365 -10.91 -6.77 17.69
CA PRO A 365 -10.97 -8.23 17.49
C PRO A 365 -11.51 -9.08 18.68
N ILE A 366 -12.22 -10.20 18.46
CA ILE A 366 -12.29 -11.35 19.42
C ILE A 366 -12.20 -12.71 18.71
N PHE A 367 -13.06 -13.09 17.74
CA PHE A 367 -12.67 -14.20 16.83
C PHE A 367 -11.38 -13.77 16.12
N PHE A 368 -11.40 -12.54 15.60
CA PHE A 368 -10.27 -11.91 14.95
C PHE A 368 -9.03 -11.72 15.88
N ALA A 369 -9.11 -12.07 17.18
CA ALA A 369 -7.97 -11.97 18.09
C ALA A 369 -6.95 -13.11 17.90
N LEU A 370 -7.33 -14.19 17.20
CA LEU A 370 -6.41 -15.26 16.83
C LEU A 370 -5.72 -15.02 15.47
N ALA A 371 -5.63 -13.77 14.99
CA ALA A 371 -5.22 -13.43 13.62
C ALA A 371 -4.01 -14.22 13.02
N PRO A 372 -2.73 -14.03 13.42
CA PRO A 372 -1.56 -14.85 13.03
C PRO A 372 -1.66 -16.40 13.12
N ALA A 373 -2.78 -16.99 13.56
CA ALA A 373 -3.09 -18.41 13.30
C ALA A 373 -3.12 -18.66 11.80
N PHE A 374 -3.82 -17.74 11.14
CA PHE A 374 -3.84 -17.51 9.72
C PHE A 374 -2.50 -16.88 9.25
N GLN A 375 -1.37 -17.26 9.89
CA GLN A 375 0.06 -17.20 9.48
C GLN A 375 0.77 -18.52 9.82
N ILE A 376 0.64 -19.01 11.03
CA ILE A 376 1.51 -20.10 11.47
C ILE A 376 1.02 -21.45 10.95
N LEU A 377 -0.29 -21.65 10.85
CA LEU A 377 -0.85 -22.99 10.97
C LEU A 377 -0.50 -23.93 9.82
N PRO A 378 -1.04 -23.82 8.59
CA PRO A 378 -0.52 -24.69 7.55
C PRO A 378 0.82 -24.27 6.93
N ASN A 379 1.44 -23.20 7.43
CA ASN A 379 2.83 -22.85 7.15
C ASN A 379 3.74 -23.87 7.86
N LEU A 380 3.44 -24.17 9.12
CA LEU A 380 4.00 -25.32 9.83
C LEU A 380 3.51 -26.66 9.23
N PHE A 381 2.24 -26.79 8.82
CA PHE A 381 1.75 -28.04 8.21
C PHE A 381 2.53 -28.40 6.93
N VAL A 382 2.81 -27.43 6.05
CA VAL A 382 3.64 -27.72 4.89
C VAL A 382 5.03 -28.07 5.29
N SER A 383 5.73 -27.24 6.07
CA SER A 383 7.12 -27.49 6.40
C SER A 383 7.32 -28.85 7.08
N LEU A 384 6.34 -29.32 7.87
CA LEU A 384 6.32 -30.68 8.42
C LEU A 384 6.07 -31.76 7.37
N MET A 385 4.99 -31.65 6.58
CA MET A 385 4.64 -32.65 5.56
C MET A 385 5.73 -32.78 4.48
N VAL A 386 6.43 -31.67 4.22
CA VAL A 386 7.66 -31.52 3.44
C VAL A 386 8.81 -32.28 4.10
N ALA A 387 9.36 -31.75 5.20
CA ALA A 387 10.69 -32.12 5.64
C ALA A 387 10.72 -33.57 6.17
N LEU A 388 9.56 -34.10 6.59
CA LEU A 388 9.39 -35.47 7.01
C LEU A 388 9.10 -36.45 5.85
N ASP A 389 9.17 -36.00 4.59
CA ASP A 389 8.98 -36.82 3.37
C ASP A 389 7.57 -37.42 3.23
N MET A 390 6.60 -36.93 4.02
CA MET A 390 5.29 -37.56 4.18
C MET A 390 4.35 -37.27 3.03
N ALA A 391 4.21 -35.99 2.70
CA ALA A 391 3.47 -35.60 1.54
C ALA A 391 4.50 -35.53 0.41
N ARG A 392 4.46 -36.52 -0.50
CA ARG A 392 5.43 -36.75 -1.57
C ARG A 392 4.84 -36.93 -3.01
N ASP A 393 4.00 -36.00 -3.53
CA ASP A 393 3.86 -35.77 -5.00
C ASP A 393 3.34 -34.35 -5.42
N ARG A 394 3.74 -33.74 -6.57
CA ARG A 394 3.95 -32.27 -6.76
C ARG A 394 2.99 -31.30 -6.06
N TYR A 395 2.03 -30.77 -6.80
CA TYR A 395 1.39 -29.53 -6.40
C TYR A 395 0.28 -29.69 -5.35
N PHE A 396 0.30 -30.74 -4.51
CA PHE A 396 -0.15 -30.45 -3.13
C PHE A 396 0.65 -29.22 -2.63
N TYR A 397 1.93 -29.09 -2.98
CA TYR A 397 2.70 -27.84 -2.89
C TYR A 397 2.41 -26.86 -4.05
N ARG A 398 1.11 -26.65 -4.33
CA ARG A 398 0.39 -25.40 -4.69
C ARG A 398 -1.11 -25.48 -4.34
N VAL A 399 -1.49 -26.43 -3.50
CA VAL A 399 -2.86 -26.66 -3.03
C VAL A 399 -3.22 -25.72 -1.94
N PHE A 400 -2.51 -25.78 -0.83
CA PHE A 400 -2.84 -25.02 0.35
C PHE A 400 -2.22 -23.63 0.15
N TYR A 401 -2.80 -22.84 -0.75
CA TYR A 401 -2.27 -21.66 -1.47
C TYR A 401 -2.08 -20.30 -0.74
N SER A 402 -3.04 -19.87 0.08
CA SER A 402 -3.04 -18.50 0.66
C SER A 402 -4.03 -18.34 1.83
N LEU A 403 -3.56 -18.39 3.07
CA LEU A 403 -4.25 -18.28 4.36
C LEU A 403 -3.27 -18.17 5.55
N THR A 404 -1.97 -18.09 5.29
CA THR A 404 -0.92 -17.79 6.27
C THR A 404 -0.23 -16.46 5.95
N TYR A 405 0.18 -16.40 4.70
CA TYR A 405 -0.31 -15.47 3.67
C TYR A 405 -1.36 -14.41 4.12
N VAL A 406 -2.37 -14.72 4.94
CA VAL A 406 -3.44 -13.75 5.31
C VAL A 406 -3.36 -13.10 6.70
N ALA A 407 -2.46 -13.51 7.59
CA ALA A 407 -2.25 -12.84 8.87
C ALA A 407 -0.77 -12.72 9.30
N ASP A 408 0.18 -12.99 8.39
CA ASP A 408 1.51 -12.38 8.35
C ASP A 408 1.54 -11.17 7.40
N GLY A 409 1.11 -11.40 6.18
CA GLY A 409 -0.32 -11.30 5.94
C GLY A 409 -0.97 -10.11 6.62
N ILE A 410 -0.41 -8.90 6.59
CA ILE A 410 -0.96 -7.76 7.29
C ILE A 410 -1.14 -6.51 6.41
N GLY A 411 -2.14 -6.58 5.51
CA GLY A 411 -2.30 -5.70 4.35
C GLY A 411 -3.57 -4.85 4.29
N LEU A 412 -4.73 -5.41 3.89
CA LEU A 412 -5.87 -4.67 3.33
C LEU A 412 -7.20 -4.63 4.14
N LEU A 413 -7.28 -5.13 5.38
CA LEU A 413 -8.46 -5.29 6.25
C LEU A 413 -8.57 -4.58 7.65
N ASN A 414 -7.56 -4.23 8.49
CA ASN A 414 -7.78 -3.79 9.91
C ASN A 414 -7.24 -2.39 10.37
N THR A 415 -7.98 -1.29 10.14
CA THR A 415 -7.62 0.08 10.56
C THR A 415 -8.69 0.92 11.24
N ILE A 416 -9.83 1.19 10.59
CA ILE A 416 -10.71 2.31 10.99
C ILE A 416 -11.69 1.98 12.13
N VAL A 417 -11.15 1.37 13.17
CA VAL A 417 -11.62 1.59 14.54
C VAL A 417 -11.00 2.91 15.03
N PRO A 418 -9.99 2.96 15.90
CA PRO A 418 -9.90 3.95 16.97
C PRO A 418 -9.12 5.20 16.59
N VAL A 419 -9.30 5.70 15.36
CA VAL A 419 -8.46 6.73 14.74
C VAL A 419 -9.25 7.76 13.93
N THR A 420 -10.49 8.11 14.33
CA THR A 420 -11.49 8.81 13.50
C THR A 420 -11.98 10.21 13.93
N GLU A 421 -11.77 10.66 15.17
CA GLU A 421 -12.10 12.02 15.68
C GLU A 421 -10.96 12.78 16.49
N ILE A 422 -10.29 13.81 15.94
CA ILE A 422 -9.30 14.86 16.38
C ILE A 422 -8.54 15.56 15.18
N VAL A 423 -9.15 16.54 14.48
CA VAL A 423 -8.60 17.39 13.38
C VAL A 423 -9.34 18.75 13.17
N GLN A 424 -10.64 18.90 13.52
CA GLN A 424 -11.36 20.21 13.57
C GLN A 424 -11.20 21.09 12.32
N GLU A 425 -11.59 20.56 11.17
CA GLU A 425 -11.79 21.33 9.94
C GLU A 425 -10.53 22.03 9.36
N GLY A 426 -9.36 21.88 10.01
CA GLY A 426 -8.05 21.91 9.36
C GLY A 426 -6.87 22.19 10.29
N SER A 427 -5.92 21.26 10.36
CA SER A 427 -4.46 21.47 10.50
C SER A 427 -3.66 20.15 10.37
N GLU A 428 -4.12 19.25 9.52
CA GLU A 428 -3.67 17.85 9.28
C GLU A 428 -2.15 17.70 9.20
N GLY A 429 -1.50 18.63 8.50
CA GLY A 429 -0.06 18.84 8.49
C GLY A 429 0.76 17.79 7.73
N ALA A 430 0.67 16.52 8.11
CA ALA A 430 1.52 15.35 7.80
C ALA A 430 1.16 14.15 8.68
N LEU A 431 0.19 14.36 9.59
CA LEU A 431 -0.25 13.41 10.60
C LEU A 431 -0.57 12.07 9.99
N VAL A 432 -0.94 12.09 8.72
CA VAL A 432 -1.34 10.93 7.96
C VAL A 432 -0.22 10.39 7.03
N GLY A 433 0.88 11.13 6.90
CA GLY A 433 2.21 10.69 6.46
C GLY A 433 3.02 10.14 7.64
N LEU A 434 2.51 10.32 8.86
CA LEU A 434 2.93 9.72 10.12
C LEU A 434 2.07 8.48 10.42
N THR A 435 0.76 8.57 10.16
CA THR A 435 -0.05 7.41 9.75
C THR A 435 0.44 6.77 8.45
N LEU A 436 1.58 7.21 7.91
CA LEU A 436 2.38 6.57 6.88
C LEU A 436 3.89 6.82 7.15
N THR A 437 4.31 6.71 8.41
CA THR A 437 5.69 6.40 8.82
C THR A 437 5.60 5.11 9.65
N LEU A 438 6.58 4.21 9.75
CA LEU A 438 6.39 2.84 10.29
C LEU A 438 5.61 1.78 9.39
N GLN A 439 5.95 1.68 8.08
CA GLN A 439 5.80 0.62 7.02
C GLN A 439 6.72 0.63 5.71
N ARG A 440 8.03 0.97 5.85
CA ARG A 440 9.35 0.52 5.25
C ARG A 440 10.72 0.56 6.08
N CYS A 441 11.09 1.45 7.01
CA CYS A 441 12.21 1.23 7.96
C CYS A 441 12.28 -0.11 8.78
N VAL A 442 11.49 -0.43 9.84
CA VAL A 442 11.75 -1.68 10.65
C VAL A 442 11.72 -3.01 9.88
N ASN A 443 11.26 -3.06 8.63
CA ASN A 443 11.38 -4.23 7.78
C ASN A 443 12.22 -4.04 6.49
N ILE A 444 12.73 -2.83 6.16
CA ILE A 444 14.12 -2.75 5.62
C ILE A 444 14.97 -3.52 6.59
N PHE A 445 14.92 -3.12 7.85
CA PHE A 445 15.60 -3.80 8.92
C PHE A 445 15.33 -5.32 8.90
N VAL A 446 14.10 -5.81 8.79
CA VAL A 446 13.85 -7.27 8.64
C VAL A 446 14.48 -7.90 7.39
N ASP A 447 14.31 -7.37 6.18
CA ASP A 447 14.89 -8.01 4.98
C ASP A 447 16.42 -7.85 4.91
N THR A 448 16.93 -6.73 5.41
CA THR A 448 18.36 -6.47 5.62
C THR A 448 18.92 -7.41 6.69
N ASN A 449 18.19 -7.71 7.76
CA ASN A 449 18.58 -8.74 8.74
C ASN A 449 18.34 -10.16 8.23
N ALA A 450 17.52 -10.35 7.20
CA ALA A 450 17.51 -11.59 6.43
C ALA A 450 18.78 -11.73 5.55
N TYR A 451 19.56 -10.66 5.34
CA TYR A 451 20.94 -10.68 4.82
C TYR A 451 22.01 -10.72 5.93
N GLY A 452 21.62 -11.20 7.12
CA GLY A 452 22.50 -11.25 8.28
C GLY A 452 21.96 -12.23 9.32
N ALA A 453 21.30 -11.72 10.36
CA ALA A 453 20.82 -12.51 11.49
C ALA A 453 19.90 -13.70 11.13
N PHE A 454 19.11 -13.62 10.05
CA PHE A 454 18.17 -14.68 9.61
C PHE A 454 18.63 -15.44 8.35
N GLN A 455 19.91 -15.34 7.96
CA GLN A 455 20.49 -16.08 6.84
C GLN A 455 20.60 -17.58 7.17
N GLY A 456 20.27 -18.46 6.23
CA GLY A 456 20.20 -19.92 6.45
C GLY A 456 21.53 -20.58 6.82
N SER A 457 22.66 -20.03 6.36
CA SER A 457 24.00 -20.50 6.72
C SER A 457 24.34 -20.37 8.21
N ASN A 458 23.54 -19.62 8.99
CA ASN A 458 23.65 -19.60 10.45
C ASN A 458 22.92 -20.78 11.13
N TYR A 459 22.11 -21.55 10.40
CA TYR A 459 21.21 -22.56 10.95
C TYR A 459 21.40 -23.97 10.39
N PHE A 460 21.85 -24.14 9.14
CA PHE A 460 22.08 -25.44 8.50
C PHE A 460 23.15 -25.39 7.42
N SER A 461 23.79 -26.53 7.13
CA SER A 461 24.80 -26.64 6.07
C SER A 461 24.17 -26.90 4.69
N ALA A 462 24.57 -26.13 3.68
CA ALA A 462 24.08 -26.28 2.31
C ALA A 462 24.42 -27.65 1.69
N SER A 463 25.53 -28.28 2.08
CA SER A 463 25.94 -29.60 1.59
C SER A 463 25.10 -30.75 2.17
N GLU A 464 24.70 -30.62 3.43
CA GLU A 464 23.89 -31.65 4.13
C GLU A 464 22.41 -31.55 3.71
N VAL A 465 21.95 -30.33 3.45
CA VAL A 465 20.69 -30.09 2.73
C VAL A 465 20.74 -30.74 1.35
N ALA A 466 21.78 -30.51 0.54
CA ALA A 466 21.88 -31.13 -0.78
C ALA A 466 21.93 -32.67 -0.75
N ALA A 467 22.40 -33.26 0.36
CA ALA A 467 22.40 -34.70 0.61
C ALA A 467 21.06 -35.25 1.17
N ASP A 468 20.07 -34.38 1.42
CA ASP A 468 18.77 -34.69 2.04
C ASP A 468 18.87 -35.51 3.35
N SER A 469 19.83 -35.16 4.22
CA SER A 469 20.07 -35.86 5.47
C SER A 469 18.95 -35.66 6.51
N SER A 470 18.79 -36.62 7.43
CA SER A 470 17.83 -36.53 8.54
C SER A 470 18.03 -35.27 9.38
N ASP A 471 19.28 -34.90 9.59
CA ASP A 471 19.67 -33.85 10.54
C ASP A 471 19.44 -32.49 9.89
N ALA A 472 19.79 -32.32 8.61
CA ALA A 472 19.47 -31.12 7.83
C ALA A 472 17.95 -30.86 7.73
N ARG A 473 17.12 -31.91 7.62
CA ARG A 473 15.65 -31.79 7.66
C ARG A 473 15.17 -31.22 9.00
N TRP A 474 15.76 -31.63 10.12
CA TRP A 474 15.43 -31.13 11.44
C TRP A 474 15.96 -29.72 11.71
N ASP A 475 17.16 -29.37 11.26
CA ASP A 475 17.72 -28.01 11.39
C ASP A 475 16.90 -26.98 10.61
N VAL A 476 16.48 -27.33 9.39
CA VAL A 476 15.56 -26.53 8.56
C VAL A 476 14.21 -26.37 9.26
N LEU A 477 13.65 -27.44 9.83
CA LEU A 477 12.42 -27.37 10.63
C LEU A 477 12.57 -26.49 11.88
N LEU A 478 13.68 -26.60 12.62
CA LEU A 478 13.95 -25.81 13.84
C LEU A 478 14.07 -24.32 13.54
N SER A 479 14.75 -23.95 12.46
CA SER A 479 14.82 -22.54 12.02
C SER A 479 13.44 -21.99 11.62
N LEU A 480 12.55 -22.84 11.08
CA LEU A 480 11.16 -22.46 10.78
C LEU A 480 10.26 -22.45 12.02
N PHE A 481 10.45 -23.32 13.00
CA PHE A 481 9.79 -23.19 14.30
C PHE A 481 10.15 -21.87 14.99
N LEU A 482 11.42 -21.43 14.92
CA LEU A 482 11.85 -20.11 15.38
C LEU A 482 11.14 -18.98 14.61
N ASN A 483 11.07 -19.08 13.29
CA ASN A 483 10.31 -18.16 12.45
C ASN A 483 8.83 -18.06 12.89
N PHE A 484 8.15 -19.19 13.10
CA PHE A 484 6.75 -19.23 13.51
C PHE A 484 6.54 -18.72 14.94
N ALA A 485 7.48 -18.97 15.86
CA ALA A 485 7.46 -18.41 17.21
C ALA A 485 7.60 -16.88 17.20
N LEU A 486 8.48 -16.33 16.36
CA LEU A 486 8.60 -14.88 16.16
C LEU A 486 7.31 -14.29 15.56
N ASN A 487 6.72 -14.96 14.57
CA ASN A 487 5.42 -14.60 14.01
C ASN A 487 4.27 -14.64 15.05
N ALA A 488 4.29 -15.57 16.01
CA ALA A 488 3.27 -15.68 17.05
C ALA A 488 3.23 -14.45 17.97
N LEU A 489 4.37 -13.76 18.16
CA LEU A 489 4.43 -12.52 18.96
C LEU A 489 3.50 -11.44 18.40
N ALA A 490 3.17 -11.47 17.11
CA ALA A 490 2.23 -10.56 16.49
C ALA A 490 0.84 -10.53 17.19
N TRP A 491 0.40 -11.63 17.82
CA TRP A 491 -0.81 -11.61 18.67
C TRP A 491 -0.71 -10.63 19.85
N VAL A 492 0.47 -10.40 20.41
CA VAL A 492 0.71 -9.38 21.45
C VAL A 492 0.51 -7.96 20.88
N GLY A 493 0.78 -7.77 19.59
CA GLY A 493 0.48 -6.52 18.86
C GLY A 493 -1.01 -6.14 18.96
N LEU A 494 -1.90 -7.13 18.99
CA LEU A 494 -3.35 -6.92 19.13
C LEU A 494 -3.75 -6.30 20.47
N PHE A 495 -2.90 -6.26 21.49
CA PHE A 495 -3.15 -5.50 22.72
C PHE A 495 -3.23 -3.98 22.45
N PHE A 496 -2.54 -3.51 21.40
CA PHE A 496 -2.56 -2.11 20.98
C PHE A 496 -3.74 -1.82 20.02
N LEU A 497 -4.71 -2.75 19.83
CA LEU A 497 -5.75 -2.76 18.77
C LEU A 497 -7.26 -2.59 19.12
N PRO A 498 -7.81 -2.91 20.32
CA PRO A 498 -9.27 -3.06 20.46
C PRO A 498 -10.11 -1.78 20.21
N SER A 499 -11.40 -1.88 19.83
CA SER A 499 -12.35 -2.99 20.08
C SER A 499 -13.61 -2.98 19.17
N GLN A 500 -14.82 -2.78 19.73
CA GLN A 500 -16.10 -2.76 19.02
C GLN A 500 -17.24 -2.00 19.73
N LYS A 501 -17.41 -0.72 19.36
CA LYS A 501 -18.67 0.04 19.44
C LYS A 501 -19.34 -0.01 20.84
N LEU A 502 -20.34 -0.83 21.13
CA LEU A 502 -21.06 -0.74 22.43
C LEU A 502 -20.16 -0.86 23.70
N ASP A 503 -18.91 -1.32 23.61
CA ASP A 503 -18.04 -1.54 24.78
C ASP A 503 -17.40 -0.31 25.47
N ALA A 504 -17.19 0.83 24.78
CA ALA A 504 -16.35 1.93 25.32
C ALA A 504 -16.20 3.19 24.41
N GLN A 505 -16.82 4.34 24.70
CA GLN A 505 -16.61 5.58 23.93
C GLN A 505 -15.53 6.49 24.57
N GLN A 506 -14.44 6.84 23.87
CA GLN A 506 -13.40 7.76 24.38
C GLN A 506 -12.58 8.60 23.39
N LEU A 507 -11.66 7.99 22.64
CA LEU A 507 -10.26 8.46 22.76
C LEU A 507 -9.87 9.83 22.14
N ARG A 508 -10.61 10.35 21.13
CA ARG A 508 -10.64 11.78 20.69
C ARG A 508 -10.49 12.73 21.83
N MET A 509 -11.32 12.38 22.79
CA MET A 509 -11.95 13.32 23.65
C MET A 509 -11.50 12.96 25.04
N TYR A 510 -11.62 11.68 25.39
CA TYR A 510 -11.43 11.19 26.74
C TYR A 510 -10.15 10.34 26.90
N GLY A 511 -9.27 10.29 25.88
CA GLY A 511 -8.03 9.52 25.92
C GLY A 511 -6.88 10.13 26.74
N GLY A 512 -6.79 11.46 26.84
CA GLY A 512 -5.61 12.16 27.39
C GLY A 512 -4.41 12.17 26.44
N PHE A 513 -3.30 12.82 26.83
CA PHE A 513 -2.09 12.99 26.00
C PHE A 513 -0.81 12.51 26.70
N THR A 514 0.08 11.86 25.94
CA THR A 514 1.31 11.18 26.40
C THR A 514 2.52 11.48 25.49
N LYS A 515 3.29 12.52 25.84
CA LYS A 515 4.46 12.98 25.05
C LYS A 515 5.54 11.90 24.84
N ALA A 516 5.85 11.13 25.88
CA ALA A 516 6.94 10.15 25.86
C ALA A 516 6.71 9.04 24.83
N ALA A 517 5.46 8.61 24.63
CA ALA A 517 5.09 7.59 23.66
C ALA A 517 5.48 7.99 22.23
N SER A 518 4.95 9.13 21.77
CA SER A 518 5.20 9.66 20.42
C SER A 518 6.65 10.07 20.20
N GLY A 519 7.35 10.55 21.24
CA GLY A 519 8.79 10.76 21.20
C GLY A 519 9.56 9.46 20.95
N GLY A 520 9.24 8.40 21.69
CA GLY A 520 9.82 7.07 21.50
C GLY A 520 9.54 6.47 20.11
N ILE A 521 8.33 6.66 19.59
CA ILE A 521 7.93 6.15 18.27
C ILE A 521 8.67 6.89 17.14
N LEU A 522 8.82 8.21 17.24
CA LEU A 522 9.65 8.99 16.32
C LEU A 522 11.14 8.64 16.44
N ALA A 523 11.65 8.42 17.65
CA ALA A 523 13.03 8.00 17.88
C ALA A 523 13.32 6.62 17.26
N VAL A 524 12.46 5.62 17.50
CA VAL A 524 12.53 4.30 16.86
C VAL A 524 12.44 4.44 15.34
N CYS A 525 11.49 5.22 14.83
CA CYS A 525 11.35 5.47 13.40
C CYS A 525 12.62 6.09 12.76
N LEU A 526 13.26 7.04 13.45
CA LEU A 526 14.45 7.74 12.97
C LEU A 526 15.72 6.89 13.12
N VAL A 527 15.86 6.12 14.20
CA VAL A 527 16.96 5.14 14.36
C VAL A 527 16.89 4.09 13.26
N LEU A 528 15.70 3.60 12.93
CA LEU A 528 15.52 2.62 11.86
C LEU A 528 15.68 3.24 10.47
N PHE A 529 15.43 4.55 10.32
CA PHE A 529 15.77 5.31 9.11
C PHE A 529 17.29 5.44 8.93
N ILE A 530 18.02 5.83 9.98
CA ILE A 530 19.48 5.88 9.98
C ILE A 530 20.05 4.49 9.73
N TYR A 531 19.61 3.46 10.45
CA TYR A 531 20.07 2.08 10.26
C TYR A 531 19.82 1.59 8.82
N SER A 532 18.61 1.80 8.30
CA SER A 532 18.28 1.49 6.91
C SER A 532 19.26 2.13 5.94
N LEU A 533 19.42 3.46 6.05
CA LEU A 533 20.22 4.26 5.12
C LEU A 533 21.73 3.97 5.27
N VAL A 534 22.22 3.72 6.48
CA VAL A 534 23.61 3.36 6.76
C VAL A 534 23.95 1.98 6.23
N VAL A 535 23.16 0.93 6.50
CA VAL A 535 23.48 -0.41 5.97
C VAL A 535 23.43 -0.42 4.44
N THR A 536 22.43 0.26 3.88
CA THR A 536 22.26 0.50 2.43
C THR A 536 23.46 1.26 1.83
N LEU A 537 24.05 2.23 2.56
CA LEU A 537 25.28 2.93 2.14
C LEU A 537 26.56 2.12 2.37
N MET A 538 26.59 1.23 3.36
CA MET A 538 27.73 0.34 3.64
C MET A 538 27.83 -0.81 2.64
N SER A 539 26.74 -1.15 1.96
CA SER A 539 26.80 -1.85 0.68
C SER A 539 27.36 -0.94 -0.43
N LEU A 540 26.98 0.34 -0.56
CA LEU A 540 27.59 1.25 -1.57
C LEU A 540 29.11 1.45 -1.40
N VAL A 541 29.65 1.44 -0.18
CA VAL A 541 31.09 1.60 0.07
C VAL A 541 31.79 0.23 -0.03
N PRO A 542 32.64 -0.02 -1.04
CA PRO A 542 33.19 -1.37 -1.27
C PRO A 542 34.05 -1.88 -0.11
N SER A 543 34.79 -0.98 0.57
CA SER A 543 35.61 -1.30 1.74
C SER A 543 34.82 -1.62 3.01
N THR A 544 33.49 -1.48 3.01
CA THR A 544 32.61 -1.94 4.11
C THR A 544 31.73 -3.13 3.74
N SER A 545 31.77 -3.60 2.48
CA SER A 545 31.00 -4.76 1.99
C SER A 545 31.32 -6.07 2.70
N CYS A 546 32.55 -6.24 3.20
CA CYS A 546 33.04 -7.45 3.85
C CYS A 546 32.54 -7.66 5.30
N LEU A 547 31.68 -6.78 5.82
CA LEU A 547 31.14 -6.89 7.18
C LEU A 547 29.98 -7.89 7.24
N THR A 548 29.98 -8.75 8.26
CA THR A 548 28.94 -9.77 8.48
C THR A 548 27.53 -9.20 8.70
N LEU A 549 27.41 -7.90 8.97
CA LEU A 549 26.14 -7.16 9.06
C LEU A 549 25.57 -6.74 7.68
N VAL A 550 26.40 -6.75 6.63
CA VAL A 550 26.09 -6.25 5.26
C VAL A 550 25.87 -7.41 4.27
N GLY A 551 26.42 -8.59 4.56
CA GLY A 551 26.18 -9.84 3.83
C GLY A 551 27.35 -10.25 2.93
N ALA A 552 28.36 -10.91 3.51
CA ALA A 552 29.53 -11.47 2.83
C ALA A 552 30.11 -12.66 3.62
N ASP A 553 30.67 -13.64 2.91
CA ASP A 553 31.13 -14.92 3.49
C ASP A 553 32.54 -14.90 4.10
N ARG A 554 32.75 -15.76 5.11
CA ARG A 554 34.06 -15.96 5.77
C ARG A 554 35.12 -16.67 4.92
N ASN A 555 34.74 -17.26 3.78
CA ASN A 555 35.62 -18.17 3.03
C ASN A 555 36.47 -17.51 1.94
N SER A 556 36.32 -16.20 1.69
CA SER A 556 37.05 -15.46 0.65
C SER A 556 38.38 -14.84 1.12
N LEU A 557 38.87 -15.19 2.32
CA LEU A 557 40.10 -14.63 2.90
C LEU A 557 41.40 -15.22 2.32
N LYS A 558 41.66 -15.00 1.03
CA LYS A 558 43.03 -15.11 0.50
C LYS A 558 43.83 -13.88 0.93
N LEU A 559 44.70 -14.02 1.94
CA LEU A 559 45.67 -13.00 2.31
C LEU A 559 46.55 -12.65 1.09
N PRO A 560 46.63 -11.38 0.67
CA PRO A 560 47.73 -10.91 -0.15
C PRO A 560 49.01 -10.93 0.70
N THR A 561 50.03 -11.62 0.21
CA THR A 561 51.37 -11.59 0.81
C THR A 561 52.02 -10.22 0.68
N ALA A 562 52.76 -9.82 1.71
CA ALA A 562 53.60 -8.62 1.85
C ALA A 562 52.85 -7.27 2.02
N PRO A 563 53.16 -6.50 3.08
CA PRO A 563 52.57 -5.18 3.29
C PRO A 563 53.26 -4.12 2.42
N LYS A 564 52.48 -3.41 1.59
CA LYS A 564 52.86 -2.07 1.14
C LYS A 564 52.28 -1.06 2.12
N THR A 565 53.14 -0.31 2.77
CA THR A 565 52.78 0.85 3.59
C THR A 565 52.45 2.04 2.69
N GLU A 566 51.18 2.47 2.68
CA GLU A 566 50.79 3.78 2.16
C GLU A 566 50.41 4.71 3.32
N GLU A 567 50.92 5.93 3.26
CA GLU A 567 50.87 6.89 4.36
C GLU A 567 49.69 7.86 4.18
N VAL A 568 48.72 7.84 5.10
CA VAL A 568 47.62 8.81 5.12
C VAL A 568 47.97 9.95 6.07
N LEU A 569 47.92 11.20 5.59
CA LEU A 569 48.41 12.37 6.30
C LEU A 569 47.24 13.27 6.70
N VAL A 570 46.82 13.15 7.96
CA VAL A 570 45.64 13.83 8.51
C VAL A 570 45.97 15.28 8.90
N VAL A 571 45.10 16.21 8.50
CA VAL A 571 45.12 17.62 8.92
C VAL A 571 44.22 17.79 10.13
N ASP A 572 44.73 18.35 11.22
CA ASP A 572 43.94 18.68 12.40
C ASP A 572 43.30 20.09 12.29
N LEU A 573 42.28 20.37 13.11
CA LEU A 573 41.38 21.54 13.05
C LEU A 573 42.04 22.92 13.30
N THR A 574 43.37 22.99 13.37
CA THR A 574 44.16 24.23 13.38
C THR A 574 45.09 24.39 12.16
N GLY A 575 44.96 23.53 11.14
CA GLY A 575 45.59 23.72 9.83
C GLY A 575 47.08 23.32 9.75
N ARG A 576 47.54 22.41 10.61
CA ARG A 576 48.86 21.76 10.48
C ARG A 576 48.73 20.24 10.34
N LEU A 577 49.57 19.66 9.47
CA LEU A 577 49.76 18.22 9.33
C LEU A 577 50.66 17.71 10.46
N CYS A 578 50.27 16.61 11.11
CA CYS A 578 51.16 15.80 11.93
C CYS A 578 50.93 14.30 11.66
N ARG A 579 52.01 13.53 11.65
CA ARG A 579 52.00 12.10 11.28
C ARG A 579 52.05 11.25 12.55
N SER A 580 50.98 10.49 12.81
CA SER A 580 50.94 9.45 13.85
C SER A 580 49.99 8.31 13.43
N THR A 581 50.18 7.11 13.99
CA THR A 581 49.32 5.95 13.73
C THR A 581 49.04 5.21 15.04
N ILE A 582 47.88 4.57 15.12
CA ILE A 582 47.36 3.97 16.35
C ILE A 582 47.19 2.46 16.17
N LYS A 583 47.68 1.68 17.14
CA LYS A 583 47.29 0.27 17.32
C LYS A 583 46.09 0.20 18.25
N ALA A 584 45.08 -0.57 17.88
CA ALA A 584 43.95 -0.87 18.75
C ALA A 584 44.20 -2.15 19.58
N THR A 585 43.85 -2.14 20.86
CA THR A 585 43.57 -3.32 21.70
C THR A 585 42.40 -3.02 22.65
N PRO A 586 41.70 -4.04 23.18
CA PRO A 586 40.28 -3.89 23.52
C PRO A 586 39.96 -3.81 25.02
N SER A 587 38.67 -3.51 25.29
CA SER A 587 37.90 -3.68 26.54
C SER A 587 38.22 -2.77 27.72
N MET A 588 37.20 -2.00 28.14
CA MET A 588 36.92 -1.72 29.55
C MET A 588 35.43 -1.34 29.69
N GLU A 589 34.72 -1.97 30.64
CA GLU A 589 33.37 -1.53 31.02
C GLU A 589 33.44 -0.21 31.80
N LEU A 590 32.46 0.68 31.61
CA LEU A 590 32.18 1.70 32.62
C LEU A 590 30.69 1.99 32.77
N LYS A 591 30.24 1.90 34.01
CA LYS A 591 28.88 2.09 34.50
C LYS A 591 28.89 3.33 35.40
N MET A 592 28.14 4.39 35.09
CA MET A 592 27.86 5.41 36.11
C MET A 592 26.64 6.31 35.89
N ASP A 593 26.15 6.76 37.03
CA ASP A 593 24.87 7.36 37.39
C ASP A 593 24.51 8.75 36.81
N PHE A 594 23.21 9.05 36.90
CA PHE A 594 22.65 10.39 36.82
C PHE A 594 22.89 11.20 38.11
N LYS A 595 23.48 12.39 38.01
CA LYS A 595 23.21 13.50 38.97
C LYS A 595 23.60 14.88 38.41
N HIS A 596 22.66 15.82 38.55
CA HIS A 596 22.78 17.29 38.40
C HIS A 596 23.37 17.88 37.11
N LEU A 597 22.51 18.55 36.34
CA LEU A 597 22.68 19.96 35.95
C LEU A 597 21.30 20.59 35.66
N GLN A 598 21.16 21.89 35.91
CA GLN A 598 19.87 22.55 36.19
C GLN A 598 19.12 23.05 34.95
N SER A 599 17.79 23.12 35.08
CA SER A 599 16.91 23.85 34.17
C SER A 599 16.94 25.37 34.43
N PRO A 600 16.86 26.23 33.41
CA PRO A 600 16.45 27.62 33.60
C PRO A 600 14.96 27.68 33.95
N SER A 601 14.61 28.43 35.00
CA SER A 601 13.24 28.82 35.31
C SER A 601 12.74 29.86 34.32
N PHE A 602 11.44 29.82 33.99
CA PHE A 602 10.78 30.88 33.21
C PHE A 602 9.65 31.45 34.07
N ASP A 603 9.75 32.73 34.42
CA ASP A 603 8.83 33.38 35.34
C ASP A 603 7.44 33.63 34.73
N LEU A 604 6.42 33.47 35.57
CA LEU A 604 5.03 33.81 35.29
C LEU A 604 4.64 35.08 36.03
N ARG A 605 5.00 36.25 35.46
CA ARG A 605 4.57 37.57 35.97
C ARG A 605 4.70 38.67 34.92
N GLU A 606 3.80 38.67 33.94
CA GLU A 606 3.34 39.86 33.19
C GLU A 606 2.26 39.44 32.16
N ALA A 607 0.99 39.53 32.57
CA ALA A 607 -0.17 39.40 31.66
C ALA A 607 -1.43 40.10 32.21
N ASP A 608 -1.27 41.11 33.08
CA ASP A 608 -2.36 42.00 33.47
C ASP A 608 -2.44 43.14 32.45
N GLY A 609 -3.49 43.15 31.60
CA GLY A 609 -3.69 44.24 30.64
C GLY A 609 -4.37 43.90 29.32
N LEU A 610 -5.55 43.29 29.33
CA LEU A 610 -6.46 43.29 28.16
C LEU A 610 -7.92 43.58 28.61
N PRO A 611 -8.72 44.38 27.85
CA PRO A 611 -9.94 44.97 28.39
C PRO A 611 -11.15 44.03 28.47
N LEU A 612 -11.98 44.24 29.49
CA LEU A 612 -13.15 43.43 29.86
C LEU A 612 -14.29 43.36 28.81
N GLN A 613 -14.26 44.17 27.75
CA GLN A 613 -15.31 44.20 26.71
C GLN A 613 -15.28 43.01 25.72
N THR A 614 -14.15 42.29 25.63
CA THR A 614 -14.03 41.15 24.68
C THR A 614 -14.64 39.85 25.23
N ILE A 615 -14.95 39.81 26.54
CA ILE A 615 -15.42 38.60 27.23
C ILE A 615 -16.96 38.53 27.29
N SER A 616 -17.67 39.66 27.27
CA SER A 616 -19.14 39.66 27.18
C SER A 616 -19.61 39.13 25.82
N ALA A 617 -19.07 39.66 24.72
CA ALA A 617 -19.50 39.34 23.35
C ALA A 617 -19.41 37.84 22.97
N ILE A 618 -18.59 37.06 23.68
CA ILE A 618 -18.49 35.59 23.51
C ILE A 618 -19.62 34.86 24.25
N ARG A 619 -20.07 35.40 25.39
CA ARG A 619 -21.16 34.87 26.21
C ARG A 619 -22.53 35.25 25.68
N ASP A 620 -22.62 36.48 25.18
CA ASP A 620 -23.80 37.04 24.52
C ASP A 620 -24.19 36.20 23.27
N ALA A 621 -23.21 35.52 22.66
CA ALA A 621 -23.41 34.66 21.48
C ALA A 621 -23.93 33.24 21.82
N GLU A 622 -23.42 32.59 22.88
CA GLU A 622 -23.84 31.20 23.24
C GLU A 622 -25.33 31.09 23.60
N ALA A 623 -25.95 32.19 24.04
CA ALA A 623 -27.38 32.26 24.33
C ALA A 623 -28.29 32.11 23.10
N SER A 624 -27.78 32.35 21.88
CA SER A 624 -28.57 32.34 20.63
C SER A 624 -28.81 30.95 20.02
N VAL A 625 -28.30 29.87 20.64
CA VAL A 625 -28.28 28.51 20.07
C VAL A 625 -29.27 27.55 20.77
N LEU A 626 -30.14 28.07 21.66
CA LEU A 626 -30.97 27.26 22.55
C LEU A 626 -32.49 27.50 22.44
N GLU A 627 -32.99 27.80 21.24
CA GLU A 627 -34.41 27.63 20.92
C GLU A 627 -34.64 26.25 20.27
N THR A 628 -35.23 25.33 21.04
CA THR A 628 -35.61 23.98 20.55
C THR A 628 -37.12 23.85 20.44
N GLY A 629 -37.63 23.93 19.21
CA GLY A 629 -39.01 23.57 18.88
C GLY A 629 -39.24 22.05 18.81
N ALA A 630 -40.50 21.66 18.66
CA ALA A 630 -40.94 20.27 18.49
C ALA A 630 -40.65 19.71 17.08
N GLY A 631 -41.01 18.45 16.82
CA GLY A 631 -40.89 17.83 15.49
C GLY A 631 -39.45 17.49 15.05
N GLN A 632 -38.52 17.36 16.00
CA GLN A 632 -37.09 17.13 15.73
C GLN A 632 -36.89 15.78 14.98
N PRO A 633 -36.37 15.76 13.74
CA PRO A 633 -36.36 14.56 12.89
C PRO A 633 -35.21 13.63 13.25
N LEU A 634 -35.37 12.86 14.32
CA LEU A 634 -34.33 12.21 15.13
C LEU A 634 -33.55 11.02 14.49
N TYR A 635 -33.42 10.97 13.15
CA TYR A 635 -32.20 10.47 12.50
C TYR A 635 -31.97 11.01 11.07
N ASN A 636 -32.42 12.25 10.79
CA ASN A 636 -32.13 12.99 9.56
C ASN A 636 -30.67 12.80 9.09
N SER A 637 -30.49 12.28 7.88
CA SER A 637 -29.20 11.79 7.40
C SER A 637 -28.23 12.88 6.89
N GLU A 638 -28.41 14.12 7.33
CA GLU A 638 -27.40 15.15 7.22
C GLU A 638 -26.97 15.56 8.64
N ILE A 639 -27.96 15.95 9.46
CA ILE A 639 -27.83 16.57 10.79
C ILE A 639 -27.63 15.53 11.91
N TYR A 640 -27.89 14.25 11.65
CA TYR A 640 -27.75 13.15 12.60
C TYR A 640 -27.09 11.90 11.96
N GLY A 641 -27.63 11.45 10.81
CA GLY A 641 -27.13 10.35 9.96
C GLY A 641 -26.45 10.84 8.66
N GLY A 642 -26.42 10.02 7.57
CA GLY A 642 -25.48 10.23 6.46
C GLY A 642 -25.88 10.14 4.96
N LEU A 643 -25.83 11.28 4.29
CA LEU A 643 -25.94 11.52 2.84
C LEU A 643 -25.43 12.96 2.54
N ARG A 644 -24.70 13.22 1.46
CA ARG A 644 -24.34 14.61 1.04
C ARG A 644 -25.07 14.98 -0.25
N LYS A 645 -25.20 16.28 -0.46
CA LYS A 645 -26.22 16.87 -1.33
C LYS A 645 -25.95 16.64 -2.83
N GLY A 646 -27.01 16.38 -3.60
CA GLY A 646 -27.02 16.44 -5.08
C GLY A 646 -27.47 15.17 -5.83
N GLY A 647 -28.02 14.17 -5.14
CA GLY A 647 -28.63 12.96 -5.73
C GLY A 647 -27.69 11.96 -6.44
N ALA A 648 -28.14 10.71 -6.57
CA ALA A 648 -27.39 9.63 -7.23
C ALA A 648 -27.23 9.91 -8.73
N VAL A 649 -26.02 9.72 -9.29
CA VAL A 649 -25.73 9.99 -10.71
C VAL A 649 -25.13 8.77 -11.40
N LYS A 650 -25.64 8.39 -12.57
CA LYS A 650 -25.22 7.18 -13.32
C LYS A 650 -23.85 7.30 -13.99
N PHE A 651 -23.13 6.18 -14.10
CA PHE A 651 -21.77 6.13 -14.66
C PHE A 651 -21.68 6.22 -16.19
N PHE A 652 -22.77 6.50 -16.88
CA PHE A 652 -22.71 6.93 -18.29
C PHE A 652 -23.72 8.08 -18.55
N SER A 653 -23.96 8.93 -17.54
CA SER A 653 -24.83 10.11 -17.65
C SER A 653 -24.12 11.30 -18.33
N ARG A 654 -24.83 12.36 -18.74
CA ARG A 654 -24.21 13.54 -19.40
C ARG A 654 -23.40 14.46 -18.47
N TYR A 655 -23.73 14.56 -17.19
CA TYR A 655 -22.83 15.14 -16.18
C TYR A 655 -21.50 14.40 -16.17
N CYS A 656 -21.65 13.10 -16.37
CA CYS A 656 -20.59 12.16 -16.56
C CYS A 656 -20.21 11.96 -18.06
N VAL A 657 -20.58 12.94 -18.90
CA VAL A 657 -19.94 13.29 -20.19
C VAL A 657 -19.13 14.59 -20.00
N GLY A 658 -18.78 14.93 -18.75
CA GLY A 658 -17.54 15.63 -18.36
C GLY A 658 -16.34 14.72 -18.67
N LEU A 659 -15.84 13.97 -17.63
CA LEU A 659 -15.13 11.25 -16.97
C LEU A 659 -14.84 10.03 -17.98
N VAL A 660 -15.78 9.44 -18.75
CA VAL A 660 -15.61 8.38 -19.78
C VAL A 660 -14.23 8.47 -20.44
N ALA A 661 -13.91 9.68 -20.89
CA ALA A 661 -12.71 9.99 -21.64
C ALA A 661 -11.46 10.02 -20.74
N ALA A 662 -11.56 10.61 -19.54
CA ALA A 662 -10.47 10.51 -18.60
C ALA A 662 -10.26 9.05 -18.18
N THR A 663 -11.34 8.28 -18.05
CA THR A 663 -11.32 6.88 -17.62
C THR A 663 -10.55 6.07 -18.63
N PHE A 664 -10.98 6.19 -19.87
CA PHE A 664 -10.38 5.55 -21.02
C PHE A 664 -8.88 5.83 -21.05
N SER A 665 -8.46 7.08 -21.19
CA SER A 665 -7.03 7.40 -21.22
C SER A 665 -6.36 7.43 -19.83
N SER A 666 -6.98 6.86 -18.81
CA SER A 666 -6.37 6.51 -17.51
C SER A 666 -6.20 4.99 -17.35
N THR A 667 -6.83 4.21 -18.22
CA THR A 667 -6.98 2.73 -18.19
C THR A 667 -6.53 2.05 -19.49
N PHE A 668 -6.33 2.86 -20.52
CA PHE A 668 -5.39 2.57 -21.57
C PHE A 668 -3.96 2.73 -21.03
N ALA A 669 -3.82 3.44 -19.89
CA ALA A 669 -2.77 3.10 -18.95
C ALA A 669 -2.98 1.69 -18.41
N VAL A 670 -1.89 1.05 -18.03
CA VAL A 670 -1.79 -0.29 -17.47
C VAL A 670 -1.80 -1.34 -18.58
N GLU A 671 -2.89 -1.58 -19.32
CA GLU A 671 -2.93 -2.69 -20.30
C GLU A 671 -2.26 -2.44 -21.66
N CYS A 672 -1.21 -1.61 -21.67
CA CYS A 672 -0.15 -1.74 -22.68
C CYS A 672 1.27 -1.93 -22.12
N LEU A 673 1.55 -1.66 -20.84
CA LEU A 673 2.93 -1.53 -20.34
C LEU A 673 3.52 -2.88 -20.10
N ASN A 674 2.89 -3.64 -19.22
CA ASN A 674 3.29 -5.00 -18.97
C ASN A 674 2.88 -5.88 -20.14
N SER A 675 1.78 -5.55 -20.84
CA SER A 675 1.45 -6.06 -22.18
C SER A 675 2.59 -5.92 -23.18
N THR A 676 3.61 -5.11 -22.89
CA THR A 676 4.80 -4.99 -23.71
C THR A 676 6.11 -4.88 -22.88
N VAL A 677 6.17 -5.40 -21.63
CA VAL A 677 7.39 -5.45 -20.78
C VAL A 677 8.57 -6.18 -21.44
N GLN A 678 8.74 -7.50 -21.28
CA GLN A 678 9.81 -8.27 -21.91
C GLN A 678 9.48 -9.14 -23.12
N PRO A 679 8.72 -8.60 -24.10
CA PRO A 679 9.34 -8.45 -25.39
C PRO A 679 10.43 -7.42 -25.13
N MET A 680 10.07 -6.14 -25.05
CA MET A 680 10.97 -5.03 -24.89
C MET A 680 11.65 -4.82 -23.50
N LEU A 681 12.14 -5.91 -22.89
CA LEU A 681 13.16 -6.03 -21.86
C LEU A 681 13.98 -7.35 -22.05
N LYS A 682 13.99 -7.89 -23.28
CA LYS A 682 14.56 -9.18 -23.69
C LYS A 682 15.50 -9.16 -24.91
N GLN A 683 15.58 -8.07 -25.69
CA GLN A 683 16.51 -7.93 -26.85
C GLN A 683 17.43 -6.68 -26.98
N HIS A 684 17.22 -5.46 -26.44
CA HIS A 684 18.28 -4.39 -26.56
C HIS A 684 19.47 -4.63 -25.61
N PHE A 685 19.35 -5.69 -24.79
CA PHE A 685 20.32 -6.66 -24.26
C PHE A 685 19.53 -8.02 -24.20
N GLY A 686 20.13 -9.23 -24.13
CA GLY A 686 19.44 -10.53 -24.38
C GLY A 686 19.18 -11.48 -23.18
N LEU A 687 17.96 -11.52 -22.59
CA LEU A 687 17.81 -11.72 -21.11
C LEU A 687 16.59 -12.54 -20.61
N THR A 688 16.67 -13.26 -19.46
CA THR A 688 15.52 -13.80 -18.66
C THR A 688 15.95 -14.61 -17.40
N PRO A 689 15.25 -14.65 -16.22
CA PRO A 689 14.42 -13.66 -15.52
C PRO A 689 14.50 -13.57 -13.95
N ALA A 690 14.35 -14.66 -13.17
CA ALA A 690 13.85 -14.59 -11.79
C ALA A 690 14.96 -14.69 -10.72
N GLN A 691 15.71 -15.79 -10.75
CA GLN A 691 17.10 -15.85 -10.25
C GLN A 691 17.98 -14.81 -10.98
N LEU A 692 17.56 -14.39 -12.17
CA LEU A 692 17.97 -13.17 -12.86
C LEU A 692 17.35 -11.92 -12.19
N ALA A 693 17.55 -11.75 -10.88
CA ALA A 693 16.81 -10.85 -9.99
C ALA A 693 16.82 -9.30 -10.17
N ALA A 694 17.09 -8.72 -11.36
CA ALA A 694 17.13 -7.27 -11.61
C ALA A 694 16.29 -6.62 -12.76
N SER A 695 15.16 -7.17 -13.26
CA SER A 695 14.18 -6.50 -14.18
C SER A 695 12.64 -6.26 -13.88
N GLN A 696 12.14 -6.13 -12.63
CA GLN A 696 10.78 -5.67 -12.16
C GLN A 696 10.66 -4.70 -10.89
N ARG A 697 11.68 -3.89 -10.50
CA ARG A 697 11.77 -2.80 -9.46
C ARG A 697 12.61 -1.62 -10.02
N LEU A 698 13.55 -0.99 -9.28
CA LEU A 698 14.54 0.04 -9.68
C LEU A 698 14.00 1.17 -10.58
N THR A 699 14.16 1.11 -11.91
CA THR A 699 13.65 2.15 -12.83
C THR A 699 12.15 2.05 -13.04
N SER A 700 11.57 0.99 -12.50
CA SER A 700 10.17 0.77 -12.20
C SER A 700 9.97 0.61 -10.67
N MET A 701 10.84 1.20 -9.84
CA MET A 701 10.52 1.74 -8.52
C MET A 701 10.01 3.22 -8.48
N PRO A 702 9.65 3.95 -9.55
CA PRO A 702 8.69 5.11 -9.69
C PRO A 702 7.74 5.88 -8.54
N LEU A 703 6.38 6.10 -8.20
CA LEU A 703 5.04 5.56 -7.52
C LEU A 703 4.76 4.79 -6.10
N ILE A 704 5.13 5.27 -4.89
CA ILE A 704 5.06 4.74 -3.46
C ILE A 704 4.99 5.90 -2.40
N LEU A 705 4.66 7.11 -2.83
CA LEU A 705 4.13 8.28 -2.07
C LEU A 705 2.62 8.73 -2.42
N SER A 706 1.57 7.90 -2.06
CA SER A 706 0.09 7.85 -1.55
C SER A 706 -0.55 7.96 0.04
N PHE A 707 -0.47 8.74 1.23
CA PHE A 707 -0.77 10.13 1.90
C PHE A 707 0.07 11.42 1.73
N LEU A 708 -0.57 12.58 1.45
CA LEU A 708 0.07 13.87 1.75
C LEU A 708 -0.73 15.11 2.18
N PHE A 709 -2.06 15.20 2.32
CA PHE A 709 -2.69 16.55 2.31
C PHE A 709 -2.50 17.52 3.51
N GLY A 710 -2.70 18.82 3.23
CA GLY A 710 -2.29 19.94 4.08
C GLY A 710 -2.02 21.32 3.44
N LEU A 711 -1.29 21.51 2.29
CA LEU A 711 -0.90 22.83 1.68
C LEU A 711 -0.54 23.10 0.16
N LEU A 712 -0.78 22.21 -0.83
CA LEU A 712 -0.72 22.26 -2.33
C LEU A 712 -2.00 21.88 -3.29
N SER A 713 -3.34 21.83 -2.96
CA SER A 713 -4.75 21.73 -3.64
C SER A 713 -5.93 22.72 -3.22
N ASP A 714 -6.41 22.78 -1.97
CA ASP A 714 -7.33 23.70 -1.26
C ASP A 714 -6.93 25.22 -0.98
N CYS A 715 -5.93 25.94 -1.57
CA CYS A 715 -5.49 27.31 -1.07
C CYS A 715 -4.43 28.26 -1.77
N TYR A 716 -3.26 27.94 -2.41
CA TYR A 716 -2.46 28.99 -3.15
C TYR A 716 -3.42 29.77 -4.12
N PRO A 717 -3.20 31.04 -4.51
CA PRO A 717 -4.27 31.84 -5.13
C PRO A 717 -4.56 31.60 -6.63
N ILE A 718 -3.59 31.18 -7.46
CA ILE A 718 -3.64 31.26 -8.94
C ILE A 718 -3.97 29.92 -9.63
N MET A 719 -5.23 29.47 -9.54
CA MET A 719 -6.11 29.29 -10.73
C MET A 719 -7.56 28.91 -10.38
N GLY A 720 -7.91 28.80 -9.08
CA GLY A 720 -9.28 28.97 -8.60
C GLY A 720 -10.32 27.92 -8.97
N LEU A 721 -9.94 26.83 -9.65
CA LEU A 721 -10.58 25.52 -9.50
C LEU A 721 -9.52 24.55 -8.96
N ARG A 722 -9.93 23.48 -8.28
CA ARG A 722 -8.98 22.72 -7.47
C ARG A 722 -8.24 21.71 -8.30
N ARG A 723 -8.90 21.10 -9.28
CA ARG A 723 -8.34 20.07 -10.15
C ARG A 723 -8.40 20.48 -11.62
N LYS A 724 -9.49 21.12 -12.06
CA LYS A 724 -9.55 22.02 -13.23
C LYS A 724 -8.67 23.26 -12.96
N ALA A 725 -8.44 24.10 -13.97
CA ALA A 725 -7.68 25.35 -13.92
C ALA A 725 -6.23 25.24 -13.40
N TYR A 726 -5.93 25.08 -12.10
CA TYR A 726 -4.59 24.54 -11.76
C TYR A 726 -4.56 23.01 -11.83
N THR A 727 -5.42 22.43 -12.66
CA THR A 727 -4.96 21.89 -13.96
C THR A 727 -6.03 21.97 -15.09
N LEU A 728 -5.98 23.04 -15.96
CA LEU A 728 -5.77 23.71 -18.76
C LEU A 728 -4.76 24.80 -19.41
N LEU A 729 -3.51 24.38 -19.65
CA LEU A 729 -2.45 24.97 -20.47
C LEU A 729 -1.36 23.89 -20.45
N GLY A 730 -0.48 23.94 -19.44
CA GLY A 730 0.22 22.78 -18.92
C GLY A 730 -0.73 21.88 -18.12
N LEU A 731 -1.51 21.03 -18.81
CA LEU A 731 -1.85 19.73 -18.22
C LEU A 731 -0.61 18.87 -18.39
N VAL A 732 -0.63 18.02 -19.41
CA VAL A 732 0.49 17.77 -20.31
C VAL A 732 1.83 17.29 -19.79
N THR A 733 2.57 17.91 -18.88
CA THR A 733 4.05 18.02 -19.03
C THR A 733 4.85 16.69 -18.98
N SER A 734 4.19 15.54 -18.83
CA SER A 734 4.67 14.17 -19.14
C SER A 734 4.07 13.52 -20.43
N VAL A 735 2.90 13.94 -20.95
CA VAL A 735 2.31 13.84 -22.32
C VAL A 735 3.20 14.50 -23.37
N THR A 736 4.45 14.05 -23.31
CA THR A 736 5.65 14.70 -23.77
C THR A 736 6.72 13.62 -23.77
N SER A 737 6.97 13.06 -22.60
CA SER A 737 7.95 12.05 -22.40
C SER A 737 7.47 10.67 -22.83
N ILE A 738 6.17 10.45 -23.08
CA ILE A 738 5.68 9.31 -23.90
C ILE A 738 6.57 9.12 -25.12
N TRP A 739 6.78 10.26 -25.76
CA TRP A 739 7.45 10.40 -27.03
C TRP A 739 8.95 10.57 -26.82
N PHE A 740 9.41 10.99 -25.64
CA PHE A 740 10.82 10.94 -25.25
C PHE A 740 11.30 9.49 -25.10
N LEU A 741 10.47 8.63 -24.50
CA LEU A 741 10.76 7.21 -24.46
C LEU A 741 10.67 6.56 -25.85
N ALA A 742 9.65 6.89 -26.65
CA ALA A 742 9.54 6.40 -28.03
C ALA A 742 10.75 6.83 -28.89
N GLY A 743 11.08 8.11 -28.88
CA GLY A 743 12.17 8.69 -29.68
C GLY A 743 13.54 8.18 -29.27
N LEU A 744 13.69 7.67 -28.05
CA LEU A 744 14.95 7.15 -27.59
C LEU A 744 15.01 5.62 -27.66
N ASN A 745 13.89 4.90 -27.69
CA ASN A 745 13.87 3.52 -28.20
C ASN A 745 14.41 3.45 -29.63
N ALA A 746 14.03 4.41 -30.48
CA ALA A 746 14.60 4.54 -31.80
C ALA A 746 16.14 4.72 -31.77
N TYR A 747 16.70 5.23 -30.67
CA TYR A 747 18.15 5.28 -30.45
C TYR A 747 18.73 3.98 -29.89
N ALA A 748 18.01 3.18 -29.10
CA ALA A 748 18.47 1.83 -28.75
C ALA A 748 18.43 0.87 -29.95
N GLU A 749 17.49 1.06 -30.87
CA GLU A 749 17.39 0.33 -32.13
C GLU A 749 18.59 0.52 -33.05
N SER A 750 19.48 1.50 -32.82
CA SER A 750 20.77 1.60 -33.53
C SER A 750 21.88 0.70 -32.94
N PHE A 751 21.56 -0.18 -31.98
CA PHE A 751 22.51 -1.10 -31.34
C PHE A 751 22.10 -2.56 -31.49
N ALA A 752 23.09 -3.42 -31.63
CA ALA A 752 22.92 -4.87 -31.52
C ALA A 752 22.78 -5.33 -30.06
N SER A 753 22.44 -6.61 -29.86
CA SER A 753 22.51 -7.30 -28.56
C SER A 753 23.90 -7.90 -28.28
N GLY A 754 24.98 -7.17 -28.61
CA GLY A 754 26.39 -7.61 -28.52
C GLY A 754 27.12 -7.03 -27.30
N THR A 755 28.03 -6.07 -27.52
CA THR A 755 28.75 -5.30 -26.47
C THR A 755 27.84 -4.31 -25.73
N ALA A 756 26.67 -4.77 -25.33
CA ALA A 756 25.51 -3.95 -25.02
C ALA A 756 25.71 -3.23 -23.66
N GLY A 757 26.13 -1.96 -23.73
CA GLY A 757 26.93 -1.32 -22.68
C GLY A 757 26.21 -0.87 -21.40
N THR A 758 27.02 -0.52 -20.40
CA THR A 758 26.71 -0.40 -18.96
C THR A 758 25.82 0.78 -18.52
N GLY A 759 24.92 1.25 -19.37
CA GLY A 759 24.36 2.60 -19.24
C GLY A 759 25.09 3.63 -20.12
N LEU A 760 25.88 3.20 -21.10
CA LEU A 760 26.41 4.09 -22.15
C LEU A 760 25.27 4.42 -23.13
N ALA A 761 24.53 3.38 -23.47
CA ALA A 761 23.17 3.12 -23.03
C ALA A 761 22.53 4.14 -22.05
N VAL A 762 22.47 5.45 -22.31
CA VAL A 762 21.60 6.45 -21.63
C VAL A 762 20.73 7.21 -22.64
N LEU A 763 19.88 6.46 -23.37
CA LEU A 763 18.71 6.82 -24.21
C LEU A 763 17.82 5.52 -24.28
N VAL A 764 16.47 5.61 -24.11
CA VAL A 764 15.38 4.68 -23.59
C VAL A 764 14.97 4.65 -22.09
N ILE A 765 15.40 3.71 -21.25
CA ILE A 765 14.82 3.44 -19.92
C ILE A 765 14.69 4.63 -18.93
N ALA A 766 15.72 5.47 -18.71
CA ALA A 766 15.82 6.37 -17.54
C ALA A 766 16.28 7.89 -17.76
N PHE A 767 15.40 8.91 -17.65
CA PHE A 767 15.40 10.40 -17.93
C PHE A 767 14.00 11.22 -17.77
N ALA A 768 13.23 11.70 -16.73
CA ALA A 768 12.95 11.73 -15.24
C ALA A 768 13.22 12.98 -14.27
N ALA A 769 13.19 14.27 -14.66
CA ALA A 769 13.31 15.56 -13.96
C ALA A 769 12.51 16.82 -14.56
N PHE A 770 11.47 16.71 -15.44
CA PHE A 770 10.48 17.80 -15.72
C PHE A 770 8.91 17.61 -15.88
N ALA A 771 8.08 16.65 -16.37
CA ALA A 771 7.95 15.29 -16.96
C ALA A 771 7.45 14.09 -16.06
N SER A 772 7.31 12.83 -16.56
CA SER A 772 6.76 11.55 -15.95
C SER A 772 5.62 11.57 -14.93
N MET A 773 5.75 12.17 -13.74
CA MET A 773 4.80 11.97 -12.63
C MET A 773 3.46 12.69 -12.81
N GLY A 774 3.20 13.04 -14.07
CA GLY A 774 2.05 12.48 -14.77
C GLY A 774 1.41 11.24 -14.14
N ASN A 775 2.18 10.27 -13.64
CA ASN A 775 1.66 9.04 -13.07
C ASN A 775 0.70 9.25 -11.89
N ILE A 776 0.64 10.44 -11.30
CA ILE A 776 -0.46 10.82 -10.41
C ILE A 776 -1.15 12.18 -10.77
N ILE A 777 -0.92 12.81 -11.93
CA ILE A 777 -1.48 14.16 -12.22
C ILE A 777 -3.01 14.22 -12.28
N MET A 778 -3.73 13.39 -13.03
CA MET A 778 -5.21 13.42 -12.91
C MET A 778 -5.71 12.83 -11.59
N TYR A 779 -4.77 12.42 -10.74
CA TYR A 779 -4.88 11.15 -10.08
C TYR A 779 -5.08 11.28 -8.58
N VAL A 780 -5.24 12.52 -8.09
CA VAL A 780 -5.91 12.88 -6.81
C VAL A 780 -7.30 13.82 -7.21
N GLY A 781 -7.90 12.62 -7.69
CA GLY A 781 -9.10 12.11 -8.46
C GLY A 781 -10.15 11.18 -7.80
N ILE A 782 -10.49 10.07 -8.51
CA ILE A 782 -11.43 8.95 -8.22
C ILE A 782 -12.06 9.04 -6.86
N HIS A 783 -11.61 8.24 -5.90
CA HIS A 783 -12.36 7.95 -4.71
C HIS A 783 -12.03 9.01 -3.62
N THR A 784 -11.69 10.24 -4.07
CA THR A 784 -12.08 11.51 -3.42
C THR A 784 -13.31 12.09 -4.07
N ARG A 785 -13.35 12.27 -5.41
CA ARG A 785 -14.54 12.80 -6.09
C ARG A 785 -15.72 11.83 -6.16
N VAL A 786 -15.53 10.56 -5.81
CA VAL A 786 -16.47 9.79 -4.97
C VAL A 786 -15.63 9.09 -3.91
N ILE A 787 -15.14 9.72 -2.86
CA ILE A 787 -15.89 9.61 -1.61
C ILE A 787 -16.85 10.80 -1.44
N GLU A 788 -17.03 11.58 -2.53
CA GLU A 788 -18.02 12.64 -2.82
C GLU A 788 -19.28 12.32 -3.68
N LEU A 789 -19.22 12.06 -5.00
CA LEU A 789 -20.42 12.08 -5.86
C LEU A 789 -21.44 11.01 -5.46
N SER A 790 -21.02 9.89 -4.87
CA SER A 790 -21.93 8.91 -4.27
C SER A 790 -22.09 9.07 -2.76
N GLN A 791 -21.62 10.17 -2.14
CA GLN A 791 -22.26 10.68 -0.92
C GLN A 791 -23.71 10.99 -1.21
N ARG A 792 -23.99 11.21 -2.49
CA ARG A 792 -25.27 11.47 -3.07
C ARG A 792 -26.01 10.17 -3.46
N GLU A 793 -25.38 8.97 -3.41
CA GLU A 793 -26.12 7.70 -3.50
C GLU A 793 -26.76 7.35 -2.14
N PRO A 794 -28.02 6.88 -2.11
CA PRO A 794 -28.66 6.44 -0.88
C PRO A 794 -28.08 5.11 -0.40
N LEU A 795 -28.15 4.89 0.91
CA LEU A 795 -27.57 3.77 1.65
C LEU A 795 -27.69 2.39 0.97
N GLY A 796 -28.89 2.03 0.49
CA GLY A 796 -29.14 0.72 -0.15
C GLY A 796 -28.66 0.60 -1.60
N LEU A 797 -28.31 1.71 -2.25
CA LEU A 797 -27.64 1.74 -3.56
C LEU A 797 -26.15 2.03 -3.41
N ARG A 798 -25.65 2.08 -2.18
CA ARG A 798 -24.34 2.61 -1.82
C ARG A 798 -23.19 1.61 -2.09
N GLY A 799 -23.32 0.94 -3.22
CA GLY A 799 -22.34 0.11 -3.90
C GLY A 799 -22.69 -0.08 -5.40
N SER A 800 -23.48 0.80 -6.00
CA SER A 800 -24.01 0.58 -7.35
C SER A 800 -22.94 0.75 -8.42
N ILE A 801 -22.08 1.73 -8.19
CA ILE A 801 -21.52 2.47 -9.29
C ILE A 801 -20.00 2.53 -9.25
N LEU A 802 -19.42 2.32 -8.06
CA LEU A 802 -18.68 1.09 -7.76
C LEU A 802 -18.59 0.16 -8.96
N ALA A 803 -19.50 -0.79 -9.06
CA ALA A 803 -19.35 -1.87 -10.01
C ALA A 803 -19.28 -1.35 -11.44
N THR A 804 -20.07 -0.32 -11.77
CA THR A 804 -20.11 0.22 -13.14
C THR A 804 -18.77 0.77 -13.60
N TYR A 805 -18.04 1.49 -12.75
CA TYR A 805 -16.71 1.93 -13.11
C TYR A 805 -15.70 0.78 -13.14
N LEU A 806 -15.68 -0.10 -12.12
CA LEU A 806 -14.75 -1.23 -12.10
C LEU A 806 -14.89 -2.08 -13.36
N ILE A 807 -16.12 -2.31 -13.80
CA ILE A 807 -16.46 -2.98 -15.05
C ILE A 807 -15.94 -2.17 -16.26
N PHE A 808 -16.15 -0.86 -16.31
CA PHE A 808 -15.58 -0.05 -17.39
C PHE A 808 -14.05 -0.08 -17.39
N ARG A 809 -13.41 -0.22 -16.22
CA ARG A 809 -11.98 -0.43 -16.10
C ARG A 809 -11.58 -1.74 -16.81
N CYS A 810 -12.23 -2.85 -16.44
CA CYS A 810 -12.08 -4.16 -17.10
C CYS A 810 -12.26 -4.09 -18.62
N VAL A 811 -13.20 -3.29 -19.12
CA VAL A 811 -13.44 -3.16 -20.57
C VAL A 811 -12.31 -2.42 -21.28
N VAL A 812 -11.85 -1.28 -20.76
CA VAL A 812 -10.73 -0.54 -21.38
C VAL A 812 -9.44 -1.36 -21.32
N TYR A 813 -9.27 -2.14 -20.26
CA TYR A 813 -8.19 -3.10 -20.13
C TYR A 813 -8.19 -4.14 -21.27
N ILE A 814 -9.30 -4.84 -21.51
CA ILE A 814 -9.44 -5.78 -22.65
C ILE A 814 -9.11 -5.08 -23.99
N ILE A 815 -9.58 -3.84 -24.18
CA ILE A 815 -9.34 -3.06 -25.41
C ILE A 815 -7.84 -2.78 -25.60
N THR A 816 -7.13 -2.40 -24.54
CA THR A 816 -5.72 -2.01 -24.62
C THR A 816 -4.83 -3.24 -24.87
N ASP A 817 -5.15 -4.36 -24.23
CA ASP A 817 -4.49 -5.64 -24.52
C ASP A 817 -4.76 -6.14 -25.94
N ALA A 818 -5.96 -5.93 -26.48
CA ALA A 818 -6.26 -6.22 -27.88
C ALA A 818 -5.42 -5.34 -28.83
N CYS A 819 -5.25 -4.05 -28.52
CA CYS A 819 -4.36 -3.15 -29.27
C CYS A 819 -2.90 -3.62 -29.24
N VAL A 820 -2.40 -4.06 -28.08
CA VAL A 820 -1.01 -4.53 -27.95
C VAL A 820 -0.80 -5.87 -28.62
N TYR A 821 -1.76 -6.79 -28.49
CA TYR A 821 -1.75 -8.06 -29.21
C TYR A 821 -1.74 -7.83 -30.73
N ALA A 822 -2.54 -6.89 -31.25
CA ALA A 822 -2.53 -6.51 -32.65
C ALA A 822 -1.17 -5.93 -33.11
N VAL A 823 -0.58 -5.03 -32.31
CA VAL A 823 0.77 -4.47 -32.57
C VAL A 823 1.82 -5.58 -32.63
N ARG A 824 1.80 -6.53 -31.69
CA ARG A 824 2.70 -7.69 -31.67
C ARG A 824 2.50 -8.61 -32.86
N LEU A 825 1.26 -8.84 -33.29
CA LEU A 825 0.95 -9.67 -34.46
C LEU A 825 1.46 -9.04 -35.77
N SER A 826 1.49 -7.70 -35.86
CA SER A 826 2.07 -6.96 -36.98
C SER A 826 3.61 -6.81 -36.92
N ALA A 827 4.25 -7.12 -35.80
CA ALA A 827 5.62 -6.70 -35.49
C ALA A 827 6.71 -7.50 -36.24
N THR A 828 6.85 -7.27 -37.55
CA THR A 828 8.02 -7.66 -38.33
C THR A 828 9.26 -6.93 -37.78
N SER A 829 10.08 -7.66 -37.02
CA SER A 829 11.12 -7.11 -36.12
C SER A 829 12.28 -6.39 -36.81
N THR A 830 12.36 -6.43 -38.14
CA THR A 830 13.20 -5.57 -38.99
C THR A 830 12.65 -4.14 -39.12
N SER A 831 11.51 -3.82 -38.50
CA SER A 831 10.86 -2.50 -38.54
C SER A 831 10.24 -2.14 -37.19
N SER A 832 10.40 -0.89 -36.73
CA SER A 832 9.98 -0.50 -35.38
C SER A 832 8.48 -0.24 -35.26
N HIS A 833 7.73 -1.34 -35.20
CA HIS A 833 6.36 -1.35 -34.71
C HIS A 833 6.28 -0.88 -33.25
N GLN A 834 7.35 -1.00 -32.46
CA GLN A 834 7.41 -0.58 -31.05
C GLN A 834 7.52 0.94 -30.89
N THR A 835 8.49 1.62 -31.51
CA THR A 835 8.54 3.10 -31.53
C THR A 835 7.23 3.66 -32.06
N THR A 836 6.73 3.09 -33.17
CA THR A 836 5.51 3.54 -33.85
C THR A 836 4.25 3.36 -33.00
N ALA A 837 4.03 2.17 -32.42
CA ALA A 837 2.85 1.89 -31.60
C ALA A 837 2.71 2.85 -30.42
N LEU A 838 3.81 3.46 -29.99
CA LEU A 838 3.89 4.15 -28.72
C LEU A 838 3.93 5.67 -28.90
N ILE A 839 4.40 6.14 -30.06
CA ILE A 839 3.90 7.40 -30.61
C ILE A 839 2.35 7.36 -30.74
N VAL A 840 1.80 6.30 -31.35
CA VAL A 840 0.35 6.12 -31.58
C VAL A 840 -0.45 6.03 -30.29
N PHE A 841 -0.06 5.15 -29.36
CA PHE A 841 -0.70 5.03 -28.05
C PHE A 841 -0.64 6.39 -27.35
N GLY A 842 0.48 7.12 -27.44
CA GLY A 842 0.63 8.50 -26.99
C GLY A 842 -0.45 9.47 -27.48
N PHE A 843 -0.85 9.37 -28.73
CA PHE A 843 -1.98 10.13 -29.27
C PHE A 843 -3.33 9.62 -28.75
N ILE A 844 -3.51 8.31 -28.57
CA ILE A 844 -4.71 7.72 -27.92
C ILE A 844 -4.85 8.24 -26.48
N ILE A 845 -3.74 8.42 -25.74
CA ILE A 845 -3.73 9.08 -24.43
C ILE A 845 -4.33 10.49 -24.51
N ALA A 846 -3.82 11.29 -25.45
CA ALA A 846 -4.11 12.71 -25.54
C ALA A 846 -5.47 13.01 -26.19
N LEU A 847 -6.02 12.10 -27.01
CA LEU A 847 -7.26 12.30 -27.75
C LEU A 847 -8.46 12.67 -26.86
N PRO A 848 -8.64 12.08 -25.67
CA PRO A 848 -9.63 12.55 -24.69
C PRO A 848 -9.48 13.97 -24.14
N VAL A 849 -8.34 14.67 -24.28
CA VAL A 849 -8.10 16.00 -23.64
C VAL A 849 -9.20 17.04 -23.92
N PRO A 850 -9.78 17.20 -25.12
CA PRO A 850 -10.86 18.17 -25.35
C PRO A 850 -12.17 17.75 -24.69
N LEU A 851 -12.46 16.44 -24.71
CA LEU A 851 -13.48 15.81 -23.87
C LEU A 851 -13.11 15.89 -22.38
N ILE A 852 -11.99 16.52 -22.03
CA ILE A 852 -11.51 16.76 -20.67
C ILE A 852 -11.13 18.24 -20.48
N CYS A 853 -11.72 19.14 -21.27
CA CYS A 853 -11.63 20.60 -21.10
C CYS A 853 -12.99 21.35 -21.12
N LYS A 854 -13.94 20.88 -21.95
CA LYS A 854 -15.30 21.42 -22.19
C LYS A 854 -16.22 21.54 -20.92
N PHE A 855 -17.52 21.79 -21.09
CA PHE A 855 -18.48 21.90 -19.97
C PHE A 855 -18.39 20.69 -19.03
N TRP A 856 -18.11 20.98 -17.76
CA TRP A 856 -17.69 20.06 -16.71
C TRP A 856 -17.41 20.92 -15.52
N ASP A 857 -17.73 20.36 -14.37
CA ASP A 857 -18.40 21.16 -13.39
C ASP A 857 -17.83 20.81 -12.01
N GLU A 858 -16.52 21.02 -11.92
CA GLU A 858 -15.91 21.38 -10.65
C GLU A 858 -16.40 22.74 -10.18
N LYS A 859 -16.56 22.87 -8.88
CA LYS A 859 -16.75 24.18 -8.25
C LYS A 859 -15.43 24.96 -8.28
N ARG A 860 -15.51 26.26 -8.54
CA ARG A 860 -14.39 27.18 -8.29
C ARG A 860 -14.31 27.46 -6.80
N TYR A 861 -13.11 27.69 -6.27
CA TYR A 861 -12.96 28.16 -4.89
C TYR A 861 -11.81 29.17 -4.80
N SER A 862 -11.99 30.18 -3.95
CA SER A 862 -11.00 31.22 -3.65
C SER A 862 -11.34 31.91 -2.34
N LEU A 863 -12.42 32.72 -2.30
CA LEU A 863 -13.01 33.29 -1.09
C LEU A 863 -13.33 32.16 -0.10
N SER A 864 -12.95 32.34 1.17
CA SER A 864 -12.62 31.18 2.00
C SER A 864 -12.83 31.31 3.51
N THR A 865 -13.18 30.19 4.14
CA THR A 865 -12.71 29.86 5.49
C THR A 865 -11.21 29.56 5.42
N THR A 866 -10.39 30.61 5.36
CA THR A 866 -8.97 30.54 4.94
C THR A 866 -8.12 29.66 5.85
N VAL A 867 -6.94 29.23 5.37
CA VAL A 867 -6.00 28.33 6.08
C VAL A 867 -5.46 28.87 7.42
N LYS A 868 -5.68 30.16 7.78
CA LYS A 868 -5.45 30.64 9.16
C LYS A 868 -6.51 30.16 10.16
N THR A 869 -7.58 29.55 9.69
CA THR A 869 -8.58 28.82 10.50
C THR A 869 -8.63 27.35 10.07
N ARG A 870 -8.73 27.05 8.76
CA ARG A 870 -8.55 25.70 8.21
C ARG A 870 -7.07 25.31 8.08
N GLY A 871 -6.31 25.50 9.15
CA GLY A 871 -4.88 25.19 9.26
C GLY A 871 -4.28 25.64 10.59
N GLN A 872 -5.07 25.57 11.67
CA GLN A 872 -4.88 26.31 12.93
C GLN A 872 -5.14 25.47 14.21
N ILE A 873 -5.87 24.36 14.10
CA ILE A 873 -6.62 23.70 15.18
C ILE A 873 -6.78 22.20 14.87
N LEU A 874 -7.05 21.31 15.84
CA LEU A 874 -6.99 19.85 15.59
C LEU A 874 -7.91 18.94 16.46
N TRP A 875 -9.17 19.33 16.70
CA TRP A 875 -10.05 18.71 17.73
C TRP A 875 -11.07 17.62 17.34
N LYS A 876 -11.51 17.43 16.06
CA LYS A 876 -12.56 16.40 15.73
C LYS A 876 -12.50 15.35 14.57
N ILE A 877 -11.43 15.08 13.78
CA ILE A 877 -11.34 13.93 12.81
C ILE A 877 -10.02 13.03 12.73
N MET A 878 -9.60 12.28 13.80
CA MET A 878 -8.56 11.19 13.91
C MET A 878 -8.41 10.33 15.26
N GLN A 879 -9.36 10.21 16.21
CA GLN A 879 -9.46 9.14 17.27
C GLN A 879 -10.86 8.49 17.57
N GLN A 880 -11.85 9.15 18.22
CA GLN A 880 -12.96 8.43 18.96
C GLN A 880 -14.05 7.71 18.14
N LYS A 881 -14.97 7.04 18.88
CA LYS A 881 -15.83 5.94 18.47
C LYS A 881 -17.15 6.28 17.80
N ALA A 882 -17.66 7.51 17.84
CA ALA A 882 -18.96 7.80 17.23
C ALA A 882 -18.96 7.35 15.75
N VAL A 883 -17.90 7.73 15.03
CA VAL A 883 -17.60 7.30 13.67
C VAL A 883 -17.41 5.79 13.49
N TRP A 884 -16.61 5.18 14.36
CA TRP A 884 -15.68 4.18 13.84
C TRP A 884 -16.25 2.80 13.56
N SER A 885 -15.70 2.10 12.58
CA SER A 885 -16.39 1.00 11.92
C SER A 885 -15.38 -0.05 11.47
N VAL A 886 -15.64 -1.32 11.77
CA VAL A 886 -15.08 -2.47 11.06
C VAL A 886 -13.57 -2.41 10.80
N LEU A 887 -12.78 -2.51 11.88
CA LEU A 887 -11.33 -2.79 11.87
C LEU A 887 -11.07 -4.25 11.44
N ALA A 888 -11.50 -4.50 10.22
CA ALA A 888 -11.84 -5.77 9.63
C ALA A 888 -12.14 -5.60 8.13
N PHE A 889 -12.54 -4.40 7.69
CA PHE A 889 -12.87 -4.06 6.31
C PHE A 889 -12.16 -2.75 5.87
N GLN A 890 -10.93 -2.54 6.35
CA GLN A 890 -10.02 -1.45 5.97
C GLN A 890 -8.53 -1.65 6.40
N CYS A 891 -7.57 -2.06 5.57
CA CYS A 891 -6.10 -2.14 5.79
C CYS A 891 -5.43 -2.86 7.02
N PHE A 892 -5.15 -4.16 6.87
CA PHE A 892 -4.35 -5.17 7.63
C PHE A 892 -4.78 -6.63 7.31
N PHE A 893 -4.37 -7.71 7.98
CA PHE A 893 -4.75 -9.11 7.62
C PHE A 893 -4.74 -9.46 6.09
N THR A 894 -3.67 -9.16 5.33
CA THR A 894 -3.46 -9.70 3.95
C THR A 894 -2.03 -9.75 3.35
N LEU A 895 -1.00 -9.00 3.79
CA LEU A 895 0.23 -8.74 3.03
C LEU A 895 1.08 -9.89 2.47
N PHE A 896 1.05 -11.08 3.04
CA PHE A 896 1.79 -12.23 2.53
C PHE A 896 1.07 -12.91 1.37
N ASN A 897 -0.25 -12.70 1.20
CA ASN A 897 -1.04 -13.48 0.26
C ASN A 897 -0.49 -13.51 -1.16
N GLN A 898 0.06 -12.43 -1.68
CA GLN A 898 0.67 -12.43 -3.00
C GLN A 898 2.12 -12.90 -3.03
N ILE A 899 2.93 -12.82 -1.93
CA ILE A 899 4.41 -12.70 -2.02
C ILE A 899 4.91 -13.77 -2.96
N SER A 900 5.29 -13.34 -4.15
CA SER A 900 5.23 -14.25 -5.28
C SER A 900 6.29 -15.29 -5.05
N PHE A 901 5.98 -16.56 -5.23
CA PHE A 901 7.02 -17.56 -5.44
C PHE A 901 7.55 -17.33 -6.86
N SER A 902 8.37 -16.29 -7.09
CA SER A 902 8.45 -15.54 -8.38
C SER A 902 8.08 -16.34 -9.63
N GLY A 903 9.03 -17.09 -10.16
CA GLY A 903 8.83 -18.10 -11.20
C GLY A 903 7.83 -19.19 -10.85
N PRO A 904 8.09 -20.03 -9.82
CA PRO A 904 7.41 -21.28 -9.39
C PRO A 904 5.88 -21.51 -9.55
N SER A 905 5.33 -21.27 -10.74
CA SER A 905 4.06 -21.78 -11.27
C SER A 905 3.87 -21.51 -12.76
N LEU A 906 4.86 -20.99 -13.51
CA LEU A 906 4.88 -21.33 -14.92
C LEU A 906 5.15 -22.82 -15.10
N ILE A 907 6.18 -23.44 -14.51
CA ILE A 907 6.41 -24.90 -14.65
C ILE A 907 5.33 -25.67 -13.87
N ILE A 908 4.84 -25.11 -12.77
CA ILE A 908 3.58 -25.55 -12.12
C ILE A 908 2.31 -25.14 -12.91
N SER A 909 2.44 -24.84 -14.21
CA SER A 909 1.37 -24.79 -15.23
C SER A 909 1.80 -25.48 -16.56
N VAL A 910 3.11 -25.61 -16.81
CA VAL A 910 3.73 -26.49 -17.83
C VAL A 910 3.27 -27.92 -17.61
N TRP A 911 3.22 -28.39 -16.36
CA TRP A 911 2.75 -29.73 -16.04
C TRP A 911 1.27 -29.95 -16.39
N ALA A 912 0.45 -28.88 -16.40
CA ALA A 912 -0.92 -28.91 -16.92
C ALA A 912 -1.00 -28.50 -18.42
N GLY A 913 0.14 -28.40 -19.11
CA GLY A 913 0.24 -27.99 -20.51
C GLY A 913 -0.15 -26.54 -20.82
N ALA A 914 -0.40 -25.70 -19.81
CA ALA A 914 -1.00 -24.35 -19.95
C ALA A 914 0.02 -23.21 -20.11
N SER A 915 1.32 -23.49 -20.03
CA SER A 915 2.38 -22.47 -20.07
C SER A 915 2.49 -21.71 -21.40
N GLY A 916 2.29 -22.39 -22.53
CA GLY A 916 2.27 -21.82 -23.87
C GLY A 916 0.88 -21.33 -24.28
N ASP A 917 0.06 -20.85 -23.34
CA ASP A 917 -1.20 -20.17 -23.63
C ASP A 917 -0.93 -18.81 -24.29
N ASN A 918 -1.79 -18.36 -25.20
CA ASN A 918 -1.81 -16.96 -25.64
C ASN A 918 -2.34 -16.08 -24.49
N PRO A 919 -1.55 -15.21 -23.87
CA PRO A 919 -2.02 -14.56 -22.66
C PRO A 919 -3.01 -13.42 -22.93
N PHE A 920 -3.21 -12.93 -24.17
CA PHE A 920 -4.39 -12.11 -24.49
C PHE A 920 -5.69 -12.87 -24.16
N VAL A 921 -5.73 -14.18 -24.44
CA VAL A 921 -6.86 -15.05 -24.10
C VAL A 921 -6.95 -15.29 -22.60
N GLN A 922 -5.83 -15.55 -21.92
CA GLN A 922 -5.81 -15.71 -20.45
C GLN A 922 -6.36 -14.45 -19.77
N GLN A 923 -5.91 -13.29 -20.22
CA GLN A 923 -6.34 -12.02 -19.69
C GLN A 923 -7.81 -11.76 -20.01
N LEU A 924 -8.27 -11.88 -21.26
CA LEU A 924 -9.70 -11.81 -21.61
C LEU A 924 -10.57 -12.71 -20.69
N MET A 925 -10.13 -13.93 -20.40
CA MET A 925 -10.80 -14.86 -19.49
C MET A 925 -10.83 -14.34 -18.05
N TYR A 926 -9.67 -14.02 -17.48
CA TYR A 926 -9.56 -13.61 -16.10
C TYR A 926 -10.23 -12.24 -15.87
N TYR A 927 -10.18 -11.35 -16.88
CA TYR A 927 -10.81 -10.04 -16.92
C TYR A 927 -12.34 -10.17 -17.04
N GLY A 928 -12.82 -11.10 -17.88
CA GLY A 928 -14.24 -11.43 -17.99
C GLY A 928 -14.83 -11.97 -16.69
N ALA A 929 -14.11 -12.88 -16.01
CA ALA A 929 -14.49 -13.37 -14.68
C ALA A 929 -14.59 -12.24 -13.64
N THR A 930 -13.71 -11.23 -13.75
CA THR A 930 -13.80 -10.03 -12.91
C THR A 930 -15.07 -9.21 -13.15
N ILE A 931 -15.43 -8.97 -14.42
CA ILE A 931 -16.67 -8.27 -14.78
C ILE A 931 -17.90 -9.02 -14.25
N VAL A 932 -17.96 -10.34 -14.48
CA VAL A 932 -19.06 -11.19 -14.01
C VAL A 932 -19.18 -11.12 -12.49
N THR A 933 -18.06 -11.20 -11.77
CA THR A 933 -18.06 -11.12 -10.31
C THR A 933 -18.52 -9.76 -9.81
N MET A 934 -18.15 -8.66 -10.47
CA MET A 934 -18.63 -7.32 -10.13
C MET A 934 -20.13 -7.14 -10.35
N LEU A 935 -20.67 -7.74 -11.42
CA LEU A 935 -22.11 -7.75 -11.69
C LEU A 935 -22.86 -8.57 -10.64
N VAL A 936 -22.44 -9.83 -10.41
CA VAL A 936 -23.01 -10.71 -9.38
C VAL A 936 -22.97 -10.03 -8.02
N TRP A 937 -21.84 -9.43 -7.68
CA TRP A 937 -21.68 -8.74 -6.41
C TRP A 937 -22.61 -7.52 -6.31
N ARG A 938 -22.73 -6.69 -7.37
CA ARG A 938 -23.60 -5.49 -7.40
C ARG A 938 -25.07 -5.82 -7.13
N TYR A 939 -25.58 -6.89 -7.75
CA TYR A 939 -27.00 -7.24 -7.67
C TYR A 939 -27.34 -8.09 -6.43
N TYR A 940 -26.44 -8.96 -5.96
CA TYR A 940 -26.77 -9.95 -4.92
C TYR A 940 -26.01 -9.80 -3.60
N PHE A 941 -24.80 -9.21 -3.61
CA PHE A 941 -23.91 -9.19 -2.45
C PHE A 941 -23.59 -7.80 -1.91
N MET A 942 -24.11 -6.73 -2.53
CA MET A 942 -23.93 -5.34 -2.11
C MET A 942 -24.25 -5.13 -0.63
N ASN A 943 -25.53 -5.20 -0.28
CA ASN A 943 -26.04 -4.87 1.06
C ASN A 943 -25.93 -6.00 2.09
N ARG A 944 -25.27 -7.12 1.76
CA ARG A 944 -25.48 -8.40 2.45
C ARG A 944 -25.32 -8.40 3.99
N PRO A 945 -26.28 -9.01 4.73
CA PRO A 945 -26.11 -9.56 6.09
C PRO A 945 -24.92 -10.54 6.21
N TRP A 946 -24.67 -11.15 7.38
CA TRP A 946 -23.29 -11.26 7.91
C TRP A 946 -22.80 -12.56 8.66
N ARG A 947 -22.79 -13.76 8.02
CA ARG A 947 -21.97 -14.99 8.26
C ARG A 947 -22.29 -16.13 7.26
N SER A 948 -21.32 -17.03 7.01
CA SER A 948 -21.46 -18.44 6.54
C SER A 948 -22.12 -18.70 5.17
N PHE A 949 -22.47 -19.97 4.89
CA PHE A 949 -22.86 -20.52 3.58
C PHE A 949 -21.74 -20.35 2.51
N TYR A 950 -22.04 -20.00 1.25
CA TYR A 950 -21.09 -19.96 0.11
C TYR A 950 -20.09 -18.79 0.20
N ALA A 951 -19.26 -18.85 1.22
CA ALA A 951 -18.29 -17.86 1.64
C ALA A 951 -17.06 -17.84 0.70
N ALA A 952 -16.49 -16.66 0.45
CA ALA A 952 -15.78 -16.47 -0.83
C ALA A 952 -14.37 -15.88 -0.80
N CYS A 953 -14.12 -14.80 -0.08
CA CYS A 953 -12.91 -14.01 -0.31
C CYS A 953 -11.59 -14.81 -0.29
N PRO A 954 -11.14 -15.37 0.84
CA PRO A 954 -10.06 -16.35 0.79
C PRO A 954 -10.46 -17.63 0.06
N LEU A 955 -11.74 -17.98 0.16
CA LEU A 955 -12.25 -19.33 0.03
C LEU A 955 -12.28 -19.85 -1.41
N LEU A 956 -12.51 -18.94 -2.37
CA LEU A 956 -12.41 -19.21 -3.79
C LEU A 956 -10.95 -19.29 -4.27
N LEU A 957 -10.00 -19.24 -3.33
CA LEU A 957 -8.74 -19.92 -3.46
C LEU A 957 -8.60 -21.13 -2.53
N ILE A 958 -9.04 -21.05 -1.25
CA ILE A 958 -8.98 -22.14 -0.22
C ILE A 958 -9.26 -23.50 -0.80
N VAL A 959 -10.19 -23.55 -1.75
CA VAL A 959 -10.67 -24.79 -2.34
C VAL A 959 -10.18 -25.00 -3.78
N PRO A 960 -10.27 -24.04 -4.72
CA PRO A 960 -10.01 -24.36 -6.13
C PRO A 960 -8.54 -24.59 -6.46
N GLN A 961 -7.64 -23.77 -5.89
CA GLN A 961 -6.21 -24.04 -6.01
C GLN A 961 -5.81 -25.25 -5.14
N LEU A 962 -6.56 -25.52 -4.05
CA LEU A 962 -6.51 -26.78 -3.25
C LEU A 962 -6.90 -28.03 -4.02
N ILE A 963 -7.50 -27.90 -5.19
CA ILE A 963 -7.92 -29.04 -6.00
C ILE A 963 -7.02 -29.19 -7.23
N VAL A 964 -6.78 -28.12 -7.99
CA VAL A 964 -5.85 -28.11 -9.15
C VAL A 964 -4.61 -28.89 -8.83
N SER A 965 -4.08 -28.59 -7.67
CA SER A 965 -2.67 -28.70 -7.49
C SER A 965 -2.32 -30.09 -6.94
N ILE A 966 -3.17 -30.69 -6.08
CA ILE A 966 -3.09 -32.10 -5.64
C ILE A 966 -3.31 -32.99 -6.86
N LEU A 967 -4.20 -32.58 -7.77
CA LEU A 967 -4.56 -33.42 -8.89
C LEU A 967 -3.50 -33.41 -10.00
N VAL A 968 -2.90 -32.26 -10.30
CA VAL A 968 -1.68 -32.22 -11.13
C VAL A 968 -0.42 -32.57 -10.29
N SER A 969 -0.58 -33.08 -9.05
CA SER A 969 0.50 -33.59 -8.19
C SER A 969 0.88 -35.00 -8.61
N GLN A 970 0.24 -36.03 -8.01
CA GLN A 970 0.41 -37.48 -8.19
C GLN A 970 -0.09 -37.96 -9.55
N ASP A 971 0.17 -37.13 -10.56
CA ASP A 971 -0.16 -37.32 -11.96
C ASP A 971 -1.66 -37.61 -12.18
N ILE A 972 -2.51 -37.21 -11.23
CA ILE A 972 -3.90 -37.69 -11.14
C ILE A 972 -4.75 -37.07 -12.26
N LEU A 973 -4.55 -35.78 -12.55
CA LEU A 973 -5.29 -35.03 -13.57
C LEU A 973 -4.48 -33.86 -14.12
N ARG A 974 -3.61 -34.12 -15.10
CA ARG A 974 -2.76 -33.11 -15.74
C ARG A 974 -3.39 -32.43 -16.98
N ASP A 975 -4.62 -31.92 -16.84
CA ASP A 975 -5.38 -31.33 -17.98
C ASP A 975 -5.38 -29.79 -18.04
N ARG A 976 -5.30 -29.26 -19.27
CA ARG A 976 -5.18 -27.83 -19.61
C ARG A 976 -6.51 -27.07 -19.48
N LEU A 977 -7.65 -27.72 -19.73
CA LEU A 977 -8.97 -27.10 -19.55
C LEU A 977 -9.35 -27.04 -18.06
N PHE A 978 -9.12 -28.14 -17.33
CA PHE A 978 -9.27 -28.23 -15.88
C PHE A 978 -8.45 -27.15 -15.16
N TYR A 979 -7.17 -27.02 -15.52
CA TYR A 979 -6.29 -25.97 -14.98
C TYR A 979 -6.88 -24.57 -15.19
N ARG A 980 -7.25 -24.23 -16.44
CA ARG A 980 -7.85 -22.93 -16.77
C ARG A 980 -9.17 -22.67 -16.04
N LEU A 981 -10.06 -23.65 -15.96
CA LEU A 981 -11.34 -23.52 -15.26
C LEU A 981 -11.14 -23.21 -13.77
N MET A 982 -10.17 -23.88 -13.14
CA MET A 982 -9.88 -23.66 -11.73
C MET A 982 -9.09 -22.37 -11.48
N THR A 983 -8.27 -21.90 -12.43
CA THR A 983 -7.68 -20.55 -12.34
C THR A 983 -8.71 -19.44 -12.50
N LEU A 984 -9.94 -19.71 -12.99
CA LEU A 984 -11.02 -18.71 -13.00
C LEU A 984 -11.60 -18.40 -11.62
N PHE A 985 -11.55 -19.31 -10.64
CA PHE A 985 -12.01 -18.99 -9.27
C PHE A 985 -11.06 -18.05 -8.55
N SER A 986 -9.78 -18.30 -8.80
CA SER A 986 -8.70 -17.36 -8.65
C SER A 986 -9.12 -16.04 -9.33
N SER A 987 -9.48 -16.05 -10.63
CA SER A 987 -10.08 -14.89 -11.35
C SER A 987 -11.44 -14.37 -10.85
N VAL A 988 -12.02 -14.92 -9.78
CA VAL A 988 -13.24 -14.45 -9.11
C VAL A 988 -12.88 -13.82 -7.78
N SER A 989 -12.00 -14.43 -6.98
CA SER A 989 -11.34 -13.73 -5.86
C SER A 989 -10.29 -12.70 -6.29
N PHE A 990 -10.16 -12.49 -7.60
CA PHE A 990 -9.68 -11.30 -8.30
C PHE A 990 -10.55 -10.07 -8.06
N ALA A 991 -11.85 -10.33 -7.92
CA ALA A 991 -12.94 -9.37 -8.08
C ALA A 991 -13.83 -9.26 -6.84
N ILE A 992 -14.16 -10.42 -6.27
CA ILE A 992 -14.24 -10.60 -4.82
C ILE A 992 -12.89 -10.22 -4.14
N GLY A 993 -11.81 -10.10 -4.92
CA GLY A 993 -10.59 -9.31 -4.71
C GLY A 993 -10.75 -7.79 -4.62
N TRP A 994 -11.88 -7.31 -4.14
CA TRP A 994 -12.07 -5.91 -3.71
C TRP A 994 -12.53 -5.82 -2.24
N LEU A 995 -12.90 -6.94 -1.62
CA LEU A 995 -13.94 -7.08 -0.59
C LEU A 995 -13.72 -6.48 0.81
N SER A 996 -12.73 -5.60 0.98
CA SER A 996 -12.60 -4.78 2.19
C SER A 996 -13.51 -3.55 2.23
N SER A 997 -13.48 -2.62 1.27
CA SER A 997 -13.87 -1.25 1.60
C SER A 997 -15.11 -0.50 1.02
N VAL A 998 -16.12 -0.99 0.26
CA VAL A 998 -17.48 -0.31 0.12
C VAL A 998 -18.77 -1.06 0.53
N VAL A 999 -19.77 -0.37 1.14
CA VAL A 999 -21.11 -0.78 1.68
C VAL A 999 -21.36 -0.79 3.24
N PRO A 1000 -20.40 -0.93 4.20
CA PRO A 1000 -20.64 -0.44 5.61
C PRO A 1000 -20.27 0.99 6.14
N LEU A 1001 -19.10 1.60 5.93
CA LEU A 1001 -18.48 2.66 6.79
C LEU A 1001 -19.03 4.11 6.80
N THR A 1002 -18.64 4.95 5.83
CA THR A 1002 -18.38 6.42 5.96
C THR A 1002 -19.56 7.35 5.69
N GLU A 1003 -20.70 6.98 6.24
CA GLU A 1003 -21.71 7.96 6.65
C GLU A 1003 -21.15 8.78 7.83
N ILE A 1004 -20.36 9.85 7.56
CA ILE A 1004 -19.71 10.73 8.56
C ILE A 1004 -18.91 11.93 7.91
N ILE A 1005 -19.00 13.25 8.36
CA ILE A 1005 -18.07 14.47 8.20
C ILE A 1005 -18.55 15.99 8.24
N GLN A 1006 -18.15 16.90 7.31
CA GLN A 1006 -17.79 18.33 7.59
C GLN A 1006 -17.28 19.27 6.43
N GLU A 1007 -17.16 18.90 5.14
CA GLU A 1007 -16.70 19.76 4.01
C GLU A 1007 -15.17 20.08 3.87
N GLY A 1008 -14.54 19.61 2.76
CA GLY A 1008 -13.26 20.03 2.14
C GLY A 1008 -11.94 19.67 2.84
N SER A 1009 -11.80 20.07 4.10
CA SER A 1009 -10.73 19.55 4.98
C SER A 1009 -10.77 18.04 5.04
N GLU A 1010 -11.99 17.50 4.88
CA GLU A 1010 -12.38 16.17 4.41
C GLU A 1010 -11.22 15.42 3.77
N GLY A 1011 -10.47 16.06 2.84
CA GLY A 1011 -9.23 15.59 2.25
C GLY A 1011 -8.07 15.32 3.22
N ALA A 1012 -8.21 14.42 4.19
CA ALA A 1012 -7.07 13.91 4.96
C ALA A 1012 -6.93 12.39 5.14
N MET A 1013 -7.94 11.52 4.93
CA MET A 1013 -7.77 10.02 4.83
C MET A 1013 -8.50 9.02 3.68
N VAL A 1014 -8.36 8.75 2.28
CA VAL A 1014 -7.68 9.08 0.82
C VAL A 1014 -6.10 9.52 0.22
N GLY A 1015 -4.71 9.42 0.61
CA GLY A 1015 -3.59 9.00 1.75
C GLY A 1015 -3.31 7.75 2.82
N LEU A 1016 -3.79 7.60 4.12
CA LEU A 1016 -4.38 6.44 5.02
C LEU A 1016 -5.83 5.61 4.96
N THR A 1017 -6.89 5.74 4.12
CA THR A 1017 -8.07 4.89 3.73
C THR A 1017 -8.58 5.20 2.26
N LEU A 1018 -7.82 4.75 1.25
CA LEU A 1018 -8.08 4.30 -0.15
C LEU A 1018 -6.97 3.37 -0.78
N SER A 1019 -5.67 3.53 -0.48
CA SER A 1019 -4.52 2.77 -1.06
C SER A 1019 -3.34 2.26 -0.19
N LEU A 1020 -3.47 1.81 1.08
CA LEU A 1020 -2.29 1.22 1.77
C LEU A 1020 -2.03 -0.21 1.29
N TYR A 1021 -1.47 -0.29 0.09
CA TYR A 1021 -1.41 -1.52 -0.68
C TYR A 1021 -0.03 -1.81 -1.27
N PHE A 1022 0.90 -0.88 -1.35
CA PHE A 1022 2.16 -1.10 -2.09
C PHE A 1022 3.29 -1.62 -1.21
N LEU A 1023 3.25 -1.26 0.08
CA LEU A 1023 3.57 -2.14 1.21
C LEU A 1023 3.14 -3.62 1.04
N VAL A 1024 2.05 -3.85 0.32
CA VAL A 1024 1.29 -5.10 0.27
C VAL A 1024 1.37 -5.72 -1.14
N ASP A 1025 2.09 -5.12 -2.09
CA ASP A 1025 2.12 -5.57 -3.49
C ASP A 1025 3.50 -5.38 -4.10
N ILE A 1026 4.06 -4.19 -3.91
CA ILE A 1026 5.42 -3.92 -4.35
C ILE A 1026 6.41 -4.62 -3.41
N PHE A 1027 6.17 -4.64 -2.08
CA PHE A 1027 6.92 -5.52 -1.16
C PHE A 1027 6.88 -6.99 -1.61
N VAL A 1028 5.71 -7.34 -2.12
CA VAL A 1028 5.25 -8.70 -2.34
C VAL A 1028 5.85 -9.32 -3.59
N GLN A 1029 5.95 -8.57 -4.69
CA GLN A 1029 6.79 -8.96 -5.81
C GLN A 1029 8.27 -8.72 -5.47
N THR A 1030 8.64 -7.75 -4.61
CA THR A 1030 10.06 -7.55 -4.25
C THR A 1030 10.66 -8.80 -3.64
N ASN A 1031 10.02 -9.36 -2.61
CA ASN A 1031 10.48 -10.61 -1.98
C ASN A 1031 10.19 -11.88 -2.80
N SER A 1032 9.79 -11.73 -4.06
CA SER A 1032 9.77 -12.85 -5.00
C SER A 1032 11.13 -13.16 -5.62
N VAL A 1033 12.10 -12.25 -5.51
CA VAL A 1033 13.52 -12.67 -5.56
C VAL A 1033 13.96 -12.96 -4.14
N GLY A 1034 14.83 -13.95 -3.96
CA GLY A 1034 15.61 -14.09 -2.74
C GLY A 1034 14.92 -14.39 -1.41
N LEU A 1035 13.58 -14.34 -1.27
CA LEU A 1035 12.84 -14.72 -0.05
C LEU A 1035 11.77 -15.78 -0.34
N PHE A 1036 11.11 -15.68 -1.50
CA PHE A 1036 10.23 -16.66 -2.10
C PHE A 1036 10.49 -16.68 -3.62
N GLU A 1037 11.61 -17.22 -4.04
CA GLU A 1037 11.97 -17.27 -5.46
C GLU A 1037 12.08 -18.71 -5.92
N GLY A 1038 12.07 -18.92 -7.24
CA GLY A 1038 13.15 -19.64 -7.91
C GLY A 1038 13.91 -20.70 -7.11
N SER A 1039 15.23 -20.77 -7.21
CA SER A 1039 15.95 -22.04 -7.03
C SER A 1039 16.84 -22.21 -5.80
N ASN A 1040 17.32 -21.16 -5.13
CA ASN A 1040 16.55 -20.57 -4.03
C ASN A 1040 15.62 -21.63 -3.38
N PHE A 1041 14.50 -21.96 -4.02
CA PHE A 1041 13.51 -22.99 -3.66
C PHE A 1041 13.42 -24.19 -4.65
N TYR A 1042 14.49 -24.61 -5.37
CA TYR A 1042 14.82 -26.03 -5.69
C TYR A 1042 15.86 -26.29 -6.79
N ASP A 1043 16.35 -27.54 -6.77
CA ASP A 1043 17.03 -28.22 -7.88
C ASP A 1043 16.17 -28.38 -9.14
N VAL A 1044 16.10 -27.30 -9.93
CA VAL A 1044 15.46 -27.17 -11.25
C VAL A 1044 15.47 -28.47 -12.07
N ALA A 1045 16.60 -29.19 -12.07
CA ALA A 1045 16.82 -30.40 -12.86
C ALA A 1045 15.88 -31.56 -12.48
N ALA A 1046 15.62 -31.77 -11.19
CA ALA A 1046 14.89 -32.95 -10.73
C ALA A 1046 13.38 -32.90 -11.08
N VAL A 1047 12.78 -31.70 -11.15
CA VAL A 1047 11.40 -31.46 -11.65
C VAL A 1047 11.35 -31.39 -13.18
N ALA A 1048 12.42 -30.90 -13.83
CA ALA A 1048 12.53 -31.03 -15.28
C ALA A 1048 12.54 -32.51 -15.70
N ALA A 1049 13.12 -33.37 -14.86
CA ALA A 1049 13.04 -34.83 -14.96
C ALA A 1049 11.75 -35.46 -14.36
N ASP A 1050 10.83 -34.65 -13.81
CA ASP A 1050 9.51 -35.08 -13.26
C ASP A 1050 9.58 -36.32 -12.33
N THR A 1051 10.67 -36.43 -11.57
CA THR A 1051 10.96 -37.60 -10.69
C THR A 1051 9.92 -37.72 -9.57
N THR A 1052 9.60 -38.91 -9.02
CA THR A 1052 8.72 -38.98 -7.81
C THR A 1052 9.33 -38.32 -6.58
N GLY A 1053 10.67 -38.28 -6.54
CA GLY A 1053 11.48 -37.38 -5.72
C GLY A 1053 11.04 -35.96 -5.97
N ALA A 1054 11.53 -35.24 -6.98
CA ALA A 1054 11.15 -33.85 -7.22
C ALA A 1054 9.67 -33.57 -7.46
N ARG A 1055 8.84 -34.55 -7.78
CA ARG A 1055 7.39 -34.45 -7.64
C ARG A 1055 7.09 -34.31 -6.16
N GLY A 1056 7.38 -35.31 -5.36
CA GLY A 1056 7.22 -35.32 -3.92
C GLY A 1056 8.09 -34.37 -3.13
N ASP A 1057 9.08 -33.79 -3.77
CA ASP A 1057 9.98 -32.80 -3.24
C ASP A 1057 9.66 -31.43 -3.84
N VAL A 1058 8.85 -31.36 -4.91
CA VAL A 1058 7.87 -30.29 -4.95
C VAL A 1058 6.85 -30.53 -3.88
N LEU A 1059 6.45 -31.72 -3.46
CA LEU A 1059 5.60 -31.79 -2.27
C LEU A 1059 6.41 -31.40 -0.98
N LYS A 1060 7.74 -31.50 -1.04
CA LYS A 1060 8.68 -30.69 -0.24
C LYS A 1060 8.74 -29.19 -0.62
N ALA A 1061 7.68 -28.59 -1.22
CA ALA A 1061 7.49 -27.15 -1.70
C ALA A 1061 5.15 -25.32 -1.12
N LEU A 1062 4.14 -24.90 -1.97
CA LEU A 1062 3.01 -24.02 -1.82
C LEU A 1062 1.82 -24.80 -1.18
N ILE A 1063 2.07 -25.60 -0.11
CA ILE A 1063 1.05 -26.20 0.80
C ILE A 1063 0.89 -25.41 2.11
N LEU A 1064 1.48 -24.21 2.13
CA LEU A 1064 1.71 -23.32 3.27
C LEU A 1064 0.44 -22.77 3.97
N ASN A 1065 -0.80 -23.17 3.64
CA ASN A 1065 -2.02 -22.39 4.02
C ASN A 1065 -3.37 -23.08 4.35
N TYR A 1066 -3.90 -23.93 3.45
CA TYR A 1066 -5.31 -24.31 3.35
C TYR A 1066 -5.97 -25.12 4.49
N GLY A 1067 -5.23 -26.00 5.18
CA GLY A 1067 -5.78 -26.99 6.13
C GLY A 1067 -6.50 -26.41 7.36
N ILE A 1068 -6.45 -25.09 7.52
CA ILE A 1068 -6.95 -24.25 8.60
C ILE A 1068 -8.48 -24.15 8.70
N ASN A 1069 -9.22 -25.07 8.06
CA ASN A 1069 -10.65 -24.96 7.77
C ASN A 1069 -11.63 -25.11 8.97
N ALA A 1070 -11.12 -25.08 10.20
CA ALA A 1070 -11.89 -24.66 11.38
C ALA A 1070 -12.57 -23.28 11.18
N LEU A 1071 -12.07 -22.47 10.24
CA LEU A 1071 -12.74 -21.34 9.59
C LEU A 1071 -14.26 -21.53 9.38
N SER A 1072 -14.73 -22.71 8.97
CA SER A 1072 -16.15 -22.97 8.69
C SER A 1072 -17.09 -22.70 9.88
N MET A 1073 -16.60 -22.83 11.11
CA MET A 1073 -17.35 -22.54 12.35
C MET A 1073 -16.74 -21.42 13.20
N PHE A 1074 -15.42 -21.19 13.13
CA PHE A 1074 -14.76 -20.10 13.88
C PHE A 1074 -14.76 -18.78 13.08
N GLY A 1075 -14.62 -18.85 11.76
CA GLY A 1075 -14.40 -17.74 10.83
C GLY A 1075 -15.59 -16.79 10.58
N LEU A 1076 -16.66 -16.96 11.35
CA LEU A 1076 -17.99 -16.40 11.07
C LEU A 1076 -18.12 -14.90 11.37
N PHE A 1077 -17.33 -14.38 12.32
CA PHE A 1077 -17.83 -13.36 13.24
C PHE A 1077 -16.74 -12.39 13.74
N PHE A 1078 -16.18 -11.53 12.89
CA PHE A 1078 -15.13 -10.56 13.26
C PHE A 1078 -15.78 -9.14 13.17
N LEU A 1079 -16.81 -8.90 14.02
CA LEU A 1079 -18.09 -8.23 13.66
C LEU A 1079 -19.09 -8.01 14.86
N PRO A 1080 -20.10 -7.08 14.89
CA PRO A 1080 -21.04 -6.90 16.03
C PRO A 1080 -22.54 -7.20 15.80
N ARG A 1081 -23.15 -8.04 16.66
CA ARG A 1081 -24.59 -8.09 17.03
C ARG A 1081 -25.66 -7.99 15.91
N GLN A 1082 -25.97 -9.12 15.28
CA GLN A 1082 -27.11 -9.37 14.36
C GLN A 1082 -27.27 -8.44 13.15
N LYS A 1083 -27.57 -7.15 13.35
CA LYS A 1083 -27.69 -6.15 12.28
C LYS A 1083 -26.97 -4.81 12.55
N LEU A 1084 -26.46 -4.49 13.77
CA LEU A 1084 -26.11 -3.11 14.18
C LEU A 1084 -24.65 -2.84 14.68
N ASP A 1085 -24.37 -1.71 15.36
CA ASP A 1085 -23.05 -1.05 15.65
C ASP A 1085 -22.23 -0.24 14.55
N THR A 1086 -22.79 0.86 13.99
CA THR A 1086 -22.28 2.17 13.43
C THR A 1086 -23.34 3.37 13.15
N GLN A 1087 -24.66 3.32 13.48
CA GLN A 1087 -25.68 4.41 13.84
C GLN A 1087 -26.49 4.12 15.16
N GLN A 1088 -26.38 4.92 16.26
CA GLN A 1088 -26.83 4.77 17.69
C GLN A 1088 -25.87 5.48 18.69
N LEU A 1089 -26.26 6.53 19.43
CA LEU A 1089 -25.55 7.20 20.56
C LEU A 1089 -24.05 7.62 20.41
N ARG A 1090 -23.56 8.45 21.35
CA ARG A 1090 -22.12 8.86 21.44
C ARG A 1090 -21.53 8.99 22.86
N SER A 1091 -22.32 8.80 23.91
CA SER A 1091 -22.06 9.43 25.22
C SER A 1091 -21.15 8.68 26.20
N TYR A 1092 -21.09 7.34 26.17
CA TYR A 1092 -20.75 6.56 27.38
C TYR A 1092 -19.32 5.97 27.39
N GLY A 1093 -18.63 6.09 28.54
CA GLY A 1093 -17.20 5.84 28.70
C GLY A 1093 -16.73 4.38 28.61
N GLY A 1094 -15.46 4.13 28.93
CA GLY A 1094 -14.85 2.79 28.95
C GLY A 1094 -13.32 2.83 28.75
N TYR A 1095 -12.79 1.97 27.87
CA TYR A 1095 -11.43 1.97 27.29
C TYR A 1095 -10.24 1.73 28.24
N THR A 1096 -10.40 1.90 29.55
CA THR A 1096 -9.52 1.40 30.62
C THR A 1096 -8.01 1.69 30.42
N LYS A 1097 -7.13 0.78 30.86
CA LYS A 1097 -5.65 0.90 30.88
C LYS A 1097 -5.14 1.51 29.56
N CYS A 1098 -5.25 0.80 28.44
CA CYS A 1098 -5.35 1.36 27.10
C CYS A 1098 -5.72 0.28 26.06
N ALA A 1099 -6.58 0.65 25.12
CA ALA A 1099 -6.67 0.07 23.78
C ALA A 1099 -6.65 1.24 22.77
N SER A 1100 -6.27 1.00 21.52
CA SER A 1100 -6.39 1.91 20.37
C SER A 1100 -5.99 1.10 19.13
N ALA A 1101 -5.31 1.63 18.10
CA ALA A 1101 -4.75 0.91 16.95
C ALA A 1101 -3.75 1.81 16.24
N ALA A 1102 -2.64 1.27 15.75
CA ALA A 1102 -1.49 2.01 15.23
C ALA A 1102 -1.69 2.72 13.90
N ILE A 1103 -2.89 3.16 13.58
CA ILE A 1103 -3.17 3.58 12.22
C ILE A 1103 -2.29 4.79 11.92
N VAL A 1104 -1.98 5.60 12.94
CA VAL A 1104 -0.87 6.57 13.07
C VAL A 1104 0.54 5.95 13.00
N THR A 1105 0.74 4.96 12.12
CA THR A 1105 1.98 4.25 11.81
C THR A 1105 1.77 3.33 10.58
N PHE A 1106 2.34 3.65 9.40
CA PHE A 1106 2.14 2.86 8.16
C PHE A 1106 3.09 3.02 6.91
N ALA A 1107 4.22 3.76 6.85
CA ALA A 1107 5.14 3.69 5.65
C ALA A 1107 6.68 3.69 5.80
N VAL A 1108 7.28 3.80 6.99
CA VAL A 1108 8.68 3.35 7.24
C VAL A 1108 8.93 2.28 8.43
N ILE A 1109 8.83 0.91 8.63
CA ILE A 1109 8.39 -0.56 8.35
C ILE A 1109 8.50 -1.54 7.08
N LEU A 1110 7.47 -2.02 6.33
CA LEU A 1110 7.55 -3.15 5.35
C LEU A 1110 7.64 -2.99 3.80
N PHE A 1111 7.45 -1.88 3.08
CA PHE A 1111 7.64 -1.87 1.58
C PHE A 1111 8.97 -2.44 0.89
N LEU A 1112 10.01 -1.66 0.50
CA LEU A 1112 11.14 -2.10 -0.39
C LEU A 1112 12.23 -3.00 0.24
N TYR A 1113 12.16 -4.31 -0.01
CA TYR A 1113 13.37 -5.16 0.08
C TYR A 1113 14.49 -4.62 -0.85
N SER A 1114 14.13 -3.89 -1.91
CA SER A 1114 14.99 -3.12 -2.81
C SER A 1114 16.05 -2.21 -2.16
N PHE A 1115 15.96 -1.84 -0.88
CA PHE A 1115 17.08 -1.13 -0.22
C PHE A 1115 18.33 -2.01 -0.10
N SER A 1116 18.17 -3.31 0.12
CA SER A 1116 19.24 -4.30 0.01
C SER A 1116 19.43 -4.81 -1.44
N ILE A 1117 18.91 -4.10 -2.45
CA ILE A 1117 19.05 -4.45 -3.88
C ILE A 1117 19.12 -3.17 -4.78
N SER A 1118 20.31 -2.52 -4.89
CA SER A 1118 20.63 -1.39 -5.82
C SER A 1118 22.07 -0.75 -5.97
N ILE A 1119 23.04 -0.72 -5.03
CA ILE A 1119 24.53 -0.50 -5.21
C ILE A 1119 25.35 -1.53 -4.35
N MET A 1120 26.19 -2.42 -4.95
CA MET A 1120 26.51 -3.84 -4.56
C MET A 1120 26.76 -4.83 -5.76
N THR A 1121 25.78 -5.63 -6.23
CA THR A 1121 25.85 -6.49 -7.46
C THR A 1121 25.99 -5.64 -8.78
N PHE A 1122 25.41 -5.97 -9.96
CA PHE A 1122 25.62 -5.25 -11.26
C PHE A 1122 27.10 -5.00 -11.63
N VAL A 1123 28.05 -5.70 -11.01
CA VAL A 1123 29.45 -5.27 -10.93
C VAL A 1123 30.35 -5.96 -11.95
N PRO A 1124 31.28 -5.24 -12.60
CA PRO A 1124 32.51 -5.80 -13.17
C PRO A 1124 33.37 -6.43 -12.06
N GLY A 1125 32.98 -7.64 -11.66
CA GLY A 1125 33.25 -8.32 -10.39
C GLY A 1125 32.25 -9.47 -10.28
N THR A 1126 31.60 -9.68 -9.12
CA THR A 1126 30.85 -10.94 -8.87
C THR A 1126 29.39 -10.81 -8.34
N ALA A 1127 28.75 -11.92 -7.92
CA ALA A 1127 27.35 -12.28 -8.22
C ALA A 1127 26.60 -13.18 -7.18
N CYS A 1128 25.61 -13.95 -7.68
CA CYS A 1128 24.94 -15.15 -7.14
C CYS A 1128 24.16 -15.14 -5.80
N ILE A 1129 24.51 -14.31 -4.82
CA ILE A 1129 24.02 -14.49 -3.43
C ILE A 1129 22.53 -14.09 -3.27
N ARG A 1130 21.67 -15.09 -2.91
CA ARG A 1130 20.19 -15.08 -2.78
C ARG A 1130 19.55 -13.83 -2.21
N ILE A 1131 20.22 -13.16 -1.28
CA ILE A 1131 19.63 -12.05 -0.53
C ILE A 1131 19.84 -10.69 -1.24
N ASN A 1132 20.41 -10.69 -2.45
CA ASN A 1132 20.11 -9.70 -3.50
C ASN A 1132 19.38 -10.33 -4.71
N GLY A 1133 18.62 -11.41 -4.44
CA GLY A 1133 18.09 -12.35 -5.41
C GLY A 1133 19.14 -13.30 -5.98
N GLY A 1134 18.70 -14.42 -6.57
CA GLY A 1134 19.58 -15.44 -7.15
C GLY A 1134 19.43 -16.83 -6.52
N ALA A 1135 20.04 -17.82 -7.16
CA ALA A 1135 19.92 -19.23 -6.79
C ALA A 1135 20.64 -19.60 -5.47
N GLY A 1136 21.66 -18.84 -5.08
CA GLY A 1136 22.81 -19.36 -4.34
C GLY A 1136 24.04 -19.42 -5.24
N CYS A 1137 25.15 -19.92 -4.68
CA CYS A 1137 26.49 -19.91 -5.26
C CYS A 1137 27.11 -21.31 -5.17
#